data_AF-A0AAF0F0Z8-F1
#
_entry.id   AF-A0AAF0F0Z8-F1
#
_cell.length_a   1.000
_cell.length_b   1.000
_cell.length_c   1.000
_cell.angle_alpha   90.00
_cell.angle_beta   90.00
_cell.angle_gamma   90.00
#
_symmetry.space_group_name_H-M   'P 1'
#
loop_
_entity.id
_entity.type
_entity.pdbx_description
1 polymer ?
#
loop_
_entity_poly.entity_id
_entity_poly.type
_entity_poly.pdbx_seq_one_letter_code
_entity_poly.pdbx_strand_id
1 'polypeptide(L)'
;MPIPPKEYPPLESVGALEPLENLPDAKPRGGKAPWSITTDLTDLRTQASPLWFGGGVFGQGMYNDDALVKSNSAVRALRLAFRYGINTLDTSPYYYPSELVLGRALRMLAPEYPRSSYFLITKCGRYGPARSQFDYSAETVTKSVHGSLERLGTTYVDAALLHDAEFVSDQPRIALLPEGTALAAQAVGAPCKAKDERTKDEALEALGLAPHDGGRIRGDGDRRILEGVRALFALKDQGKVRNVGISGYPLGELLRISRLVACNEPYRPLDVILNYSNHTLHADLLPLWRPLFEACPWTAAPDGAKWQAPMLVNASPFSMGLFSDRGPPGWHPASDKLLEAVRLAHSRAQHAAGVTDVAPVTPDNVLGFTALLNGLRGAAGEPRLPTLLGMSTVEEVHMAIEAYRALAAGLGRDAHLLAKETLETYETLYHQLASFEGMVHQTLQGAGVQNLCWPGSVASVKVPLMAARLLEYENVHVHIVASRDALHFVDVAEIARLGPDGASYTVHDLAASNKAAERIAAGEDVTQPPAPRLRLWTDAEEWGAWKALGDPVLHIELRRWADIVLIAPCSANTLAKLAHGLCDNIVTSFLRALSPSTPTLLFPAMNTLMYMHPHTEKQLAIARDELNYEVYGPIEKRLACGDLGTGAMFEWADIVALVVERFELRASS
;
A
#
# COMPACT_ATOMS: atom_id res chain seq x y z
N MET A 1 -18.92 13.38 14.20
CA MET A 1 -19.20 12.02 14.70
C MET A 1 -19.97 12.10 16.02
N PRO A 2 -20.85 11.13 16.30
CA PRO A 2 -21.66 11.13 17.52
C PRO A 2 -20.80 10.96 18.78
N ILE A 3 -21.34 11.39 19.91
CA ILE A 3 -20.77 11.16 21.24
C ILE A 3 -21.52 9.98 21.86
N PRO A 4 -20.84 8.90 22.28
CA PRO A 4 -21.46 7.81 23.01
C PRO A 4 -22.16 8.31 24.29
N PRO A 5 -23.24 7.65 24.74
CA PRO A 5 -23.88 8.04 25.99
C PRO A 5 -22.92 7.82 27.17
N LYS A 6 -23.03 8.66 28.21
CA LYS A 6 -22.22 8.51 29.44
C LYS A 6 -22.44 7.17 30.12
N GLU A 7 -23.66 6.67 30.05
CA GLU A 7 -24.06 5.36 30.56
C GLU A 7 -24.74 4.59 29.42
N TYR A 8 -24.33 3.35 29.21
CA TYR A 8 -24.92 2.52 28.16
C TYR A 8 -26.30 2.02 28.63
N PRO A 9 -27.33 2.11 27.79
CA PRO A 9 -28.63 1.56 28.12
C PRO A 9 -28.57 0.02 28.19
N PRO A 10 -29.62 -0.62 28.76
CA PRO A 10 -29.77 -2.07 28.72
C PRO A 10 -29.74 -2.62 27.29
N LEU A 11 -29.32 -3.88 27.12
CA LEU A 11 -29.21 -4.52 25.80
C LEU A 11 -30.52 -4.47 25.00
N GLU A 12 -31.64 -4.58 25.70
CA GLU A 12 -33.00 -4.56 25.15
C GLU A 12 -33.35 -3.24 24.46
N SER A 13 -32.60 -2.16 24.69
CA SER A 13 -32.85 -0.85 24.09
C SER A 13 -32.57 -0.79 22.58
N VAL A 14 -31.92 -1.81 22.01
CA VAL A 14 -31.41 -1.79 20.62
C VAL A 14 -32.35 -2.49 19.64
N GLY A 15 -33.67 -2.29 19.80
CA GLY A 15 -34.71 -2.90 18.95
C GLY A 15 -35.03 -4.36 19.32
N ALA A 16 -36.15 -4.90 18.87
CA ALA A 16 -36.49 -6.30 19.11
C ALA A 16 -35.72 -7.22 18.14
N LEU A 17 -35.31 -8.41 18.61
CA LEU A 17 -34.79 -9.47 17.74
C LEU A 17 -35.88 -10.51 17.54
N GLU A 18 -36.04 -10.98 16.30
CA GLU A 18 -36.89 -12.15 16.04
C GLU A 18 -36.16 -13.44 16.45
N PRO A 19 -36.89 -14.52 16.80
CA PRO A 19 -36.28 -15.83 17.03
C PRO A 19 -35.46 -16.31 15.83
N LEU A 20 -34.37 -17.05 16.07
CA LEU A 20 -33.41 -17.44 15.03
C LEU A 20 -34.05 -18.34 13.96
N GLU A 21 -35.02 -19.15 14.35
CA GLU A 21 -35.83 -19.99 13.47
C GLU A 21 -36.72 -19.19 12.49
N ASN A 22 -37.08 -17.95 12.84
CA ASN A 22 -37.94 -17.09 12.01
C ASN A 22 -37.12 -16.19 11.09
N LEU A 23 -35.83 -16.02 11.35
CA LEU A 23 -34.96 -15.21 10.49
C LEU A 23 -34.59 -15.97 9.21
N PRO A 24 -34.74 -15.34 8.02
CA PRO A 24 -34.28 -15.92 6.77
C PRO A 24 -32.79 -16.21 6.81
N ASP A 25 -32.44 -17.50 6.70
CA ASP A 25 -31.06 -17.97 6.60
C ASP A 25 -30.52 -17.68 5.19
N ALA A 26 -29.27 -17.23 5.12
CA ALA A 26 -28.57 -16.98 3.86
C ALA A 26 -27.45 -18.02 3.72
N LYS A 27 -27.44 -18.73 2.59
CA LYS A 27 -26.41 -19.74 2.31
C LYS A 27 -25.24 -19.12 1.56
N PRO A 28 -24.00 -19.59 1.81
CA PRO A 28 -22.84 -19.23 0.99
C PRO A 28 -23.08 -19.50 -0.49
N ARG A 29 -22.97 -18.47 -1.33
CA ARG A 29 -22.89 -18.60 -2.80
C ARG A 29 -21.52 -19.19 -3.14
N GLY A 30 -21.47 -20.20 -4.01
CA GLY A 30 -20.21 -20.83 -4.42
C GLY A 30 -19.46 -21.58 -3.30
N GLY A 31 -20.13 -21.96 -2.21
CA GLY A 31 -19.52 -22.67 -1.09
C GLY A 31 -18.80 -21.76 -0.08
N LYS A 32 -17.93 -22.34 0.76
CA LYS A 32 -17.13 -21.59 1.75
C LYS A 32 -16.10 -20.68 1.06
N ALA A 33 -15.48 -19.81 1.84
CA ALA A 33 -14.44 -18.96 1.34
C ALA A 33 -13.13 -19.74 1.09
N PRO A 34 -12.28 -19.32 0.12
CA PRO A 34 -11.08 -20.06 -0.28
C PRO A 34 -9.90 -19.76 0.65
N TRP A 35 -10.02 -20.15 1.91
CA TRP A 35 -8.92 -20.19 2.89
C TRP A 35 -9.10 -21.35 3.86
N SER A 36 -8.04 -21.70 4.59
CA SER A 36 -8.11 -22.72 5.63
C SER A 36 -9.02 -22.25 6.77
N ILE A 37 -10.04 -23.04 7.10
CA ILE A 37 -11.00 -22.75 8.17
C ILE A 37 -10.79 -23.78 9.28
N THR A 38 -10.31 -23.30 10.43
CA THR A 38 -10.17 -24.10 11.66
C THR A 38 -11.30 -23.79 12.64
N THR A 39 -11.69 -24.79 13.45
CA THR A 39 -12.74 -24.66 14.46
C THR A 39 -12.22 -24.51 15.88
N ASP A 40 -10.93 -24.75 16.12
CA ASP A 40 -10.29 -24.57 17.43
C ASP A 40 -9.37 -23.34 17.41
N LEU A 41 -9.96 -22.19 17.76
CA LEU A 41 -9.31 -20.88 17.67
C LEU A 41 -8.64 -20.50 18.99
N THR A 42 -7.31 -20.40 18.94
CA THR A 42 -6.45 -20.07 20.09
C THR A 42 -5.46 -18.95 19.78
N ASP A 43 -5.02 -18.82 18.53
CA ASP A 43 -4.03 -17.85 18.10
C ASP A 43 -4.58 -16.94 16.99
N LEU A 44 -4.84 -15.69 17.36
CA LEU A 44 -5.33 -14.64 16.45
C LEU A 44 -4.40 -14.45 15.26
N ARG A 45 -3.08 -14.51 15.45
CA ARG A 45 -2.11 -14.18 14.40
C ARG A 45 -2.11 -15.18 13.26
N THR A 46 -2.27 -16.46 13.57
CA THR A 46 -2.14 -17.55 12.60
C THR A 46 -3.49 -18.11 12.13
N GLN A 47 -4.57 -17.88 12.88
CA GLN A 47 -5.87 -18.50 12.62
C GLN A 47 -6.98 -17.49 12.28
N ALA A 48 -6.74 -16.18 12.36
CA ALA A 48 -7.70 -15.19 11.91
C ALA A 48 -7.97 -15.33 10.40
N SER A 49 -9.24 -15.20 10.01
CA SER A 49 -9.61 -15.11 8.61
C SER A 49 -8.98 -13.87 7.97
N PRO A 50 -8.64 -13.90 6.67
CA PRO A 50 -8.10 -12.72 5.98
C PRO A 50 -9.06 -11.53 5.95
N LEU A 51 -10.37 -11.79 5.97
CA LEU A 51 -11.42 -10.78 6.09
C LEU A 51 -11.92 -10.71 7.52
N TRP A 52 -12.02 -9.50 8.06
CA TRP A 52 -12.55 -9.25 9.40
C TRP A 52 -13.86 -8.47 9.31
N PHE A 53 -14.81 -8.83 10.18
CA PHE A 53 -16.12 -8.21 10.27
C PHE A 53 -16.07 -6.97 11.17
N GLY A 54 -16.25 -5.79 10.60
CA GLY A 54 -16.19 -4.51 11.29
C GLY A 54 -17.54 -3.99 11.75
N GLY A 55 -17.68 -3.78 13.04
CA GLY A 55 -18.89 -3.29 13.71
C GLY A 55 -19.13 -1.79 13.58
N GLY A 56 -18.20 -1.01 13.02
CA GLY A 56 -18.37 0.45 12.87
C GLY A 56 -19.63 0.84 12.08
N VAL A 57 -20.08 -0.02 11.17
CA VAL A 57 -21.32 0.16 10.39
C VAL A 57 -22.61 0.07 11.21
N PHE A 58 -22.53 -0.38 12.46
CA PHE A 58 -23.63 -0.38 13.43
C PHE A 58 -23.55 0.79 14.42
N GLY A 59 -22.68 1.77 14.18
CA GLY A 59 -22.66 3.03 14.91
C GLY A 59 -23.78 3.96 14.45
N GLN A 60 -24.55 4.47 15.41
CA GLN A 60 -25.63 5.42 15.15
C GLN A 60 -25.07 6.69 14.51
N GLY A 61 -25.67 7.16 13.41
CA GLY A 61 -25.23 8.39 12.72
C GLY A 61 -23.81 8.32 12.13
N MET A 62 -23.26 7.11 11.92
CA MET A 62 -21.94 6.92 11.30
C MET A 62 -22.05 6.58 9.82
N TYR A 63 -22.53 5.36 9.50
CA TYR A 63 -22.55 4.82 8.13
C TYR A 63 -23.92 4.35 7.64
N ASN A 64 -24.79 3.92 8.55
CA ASN A 64 -26.14 3.45 8.23
C ASN A 64 -27.18 4.21 9.08
N ASP A 65 -28.44 4.15 8.64
CA ASP A 65 -29.55 4.71 9.38
C ASP A 65 -29.91 3.89 10.62
N ASP A 66 -30.63 4.53 11.55
CA ASP A 66 -31.06 3.91 12.81
C ASP A 66 -32.01 2.72 12.61
N ALA A 67 -32.73 2.66 11.48
CA ALA A 67 -33.64 1.56 11.20
C ALA A 67 -32.87 0.27 10.91
N LEU A 68 -31.80 0.36 10.10
CA LEU A 68 -30.90 -0.76 9.84
C LEU A 68 -30.20 -1.21 11.11
N VAL A 69 -29.66 -0.27 11.91
CA VAL A 69 -28.93 -0.57 13.16
C VAL A 69 -29.81 -1.30 14.18
N LYS A 70 -31.12 -0.98 14.24
CA LYS A 70 -32.09 -1.61 15.15
C LYS A 70 -32.76 -2.86 14.57
N SER A 71 -32.45 -3.23 13.33
CA SER A 71 -33.04 -4.39 12.64
C SER A 71 -32.27 -5.69 12.93
N ASN A 72 -32.80 -6.82 12.44
CA ASN A 72 -32.12 -8.12 12.45
C ASN A 72 -30.95 -8.22 11.44
N SER A 73 -30.60 -7.15 10.71
CA SER A 73 -29.58 -7.19 9.65
C SER A 73 -28.22 -7.64 10.18
N ALA A 74 -27.83 -7.17 11.38
CA ALA A 74 -26.58 -7.59 12.02
C ALA A 74 -26.50 -9.10 12.26
N VAL A 75 -27.61 -9.70 12.74
CA VAL A 75 -27.69 -11.16 12.96
C VAL A 75 -27.54 -11.90 11.64
N ARG A 76 -28.26 -11.47 10.60
CA ARG A 76 -28.26 -12.12 9.28
C ARG A 76 -26.90 -12.02 8.59
N ALA A 77 -26.29 -10.82 8.58
CA ALA A 77 -24.98 -10.59 7.99
C ALA A 77 -23.90 -11.40 8.75
N LEU A 78 -23.91 -11.37 10.07
CA LEU A 78 -22.92 -12.09 10.88
C LEU A 78 -23.06 -13.62 10.76
N ARG A 79 -24.29 -14.15 10.76
CA ARG A 79 -24.54 -15.58 10.53
C ARG A 79 -23.99 -16.03 9.18
N LEU A 80 -24.21 -15.25 8.12
CA LEU A 80 -23.65 -15.54 6.80
C LEU A 80 -22.11 -15.45 6.79
N ALA A 81 -21.53 -14.43 7.45
CA ALA A 81 -20.09 -14.28 7.55
C ALA A 81 -19.43 -15.52 8.20
N PHE A 82 -20.00 -16.01 9.31
CA PHE A 82 -19.55 -17.25 9.93
C PHE A 82 -19.71 -18.47 9.02
N ARG A 83 -20.83 -18.58 8.28
CA ARG A 83 -21.03 -19.67 7.31
C ARG A 83 -19.95 -19.69 6.22
N TYR A 84 -19.50 -18.53 5.78
CA TYR A 84 -18.39 -18.41 4.83
C TYR A 84 -17.02 -18.78 5.42
N GLY A 85 -16.86 -18.66 6.74
CA GLY A 85 -15.59 -18.87 7.44
C GLY A 85 -14.86 -17.59 7.84
N ILE A 86 -15.54 -16.43 7.82
CA ILE A 86 -15.05 -15.22 8.50
C ILE A 86 -15.16 -15.47 10.00
N ASN A 87 -14.08 -15.30 10.74
CA ASN A 87 -14.04 -15.66 12.16
C ASN A 87 -13.54 -14.53 13.07
N THR A 88 -13.23 -13.34 12.54
CA THR A 88 -12.69 -12.24 13.35
C THR A 88 -13.63 -11.04 13.27
N LEU A 89 -14.01 -10.52 14.44
CA LEU A 89 -14.91 -9.38 14.59
C LEU A 89 -14.16 -8.24 15.28
N ASP A 90 -14.35 -7.01 14.82
CA ASP A 90 -13.86 -5.80 15.45
C ASP A 90 -15.02 -4.84 15.77
N THR A 91 -14.96 -4.22 16.93
CA THR A 91 -15.91 -3.18 17.35
C THR A 91 -15.24 -2.18 18.29
N SER A 92 -16.01 -1.28 18.90
CA SER A 92 -15.56 -0.35 19.92
C SER A 92 -16.76 0.21 20.69
N PRO A 93 -16.61 0.53 21.98
CA PRO A 93 -17.59 1.33 22.72
C PRO A 93 -17.90 2.64 21.99
N TYR A 94 -16.88 3.27 21.38
CA TYR A 94 -17.04 4.53 20.65
C TYR A 94 -18.03 4.42 19.47
N TYR A 95 -18.19 3.23 18.89
CA TYR A 95 -19.12 2.98 17.79
C TYR A 95 -20.56 2.76 18.29
N TYR A 96 -20.97 3.42 19.38
CA TYR A 96 -22.27 3.21 19.98
C TYR A 96 -23.41 3.25 18.93
N PRO A 97 -24.34 2.27 18.92
CA PRO A 97 -24.52 1.13 19.84
C PRO A 97 -23.86 -0.20 19.41
N SER A 98 -22.82 -0.20 18.56
CA SER A 98 -22.24 -1.40 17.92
C SER A 98 -21.99 -2.60 18.84
N GLU A 99 -21.37 -2.41 20.02
CA GLU A 99 -21.12 -3.53 20.95
C GLU A 99 -22.41 -4.18 21.48
N LEU A 100 -23.48 -3.39 21.66
CA LEU A 100 -24.78 -3.91 22.05
C LEU A 100 -25.43 -4.69 20.90
N VAL A 101 -25.35 -4.16 19.67
CA VAL A 101 -25.85 -4.80 18.45
C VAL A 101 -25.18 -6.16 18.25
N LEU A 102 -23.84 -6.17 18.21
CA LEU A 102 -23.05 -7.38 18.00
C LEU A 102 -23.18 -8.35 19.17
N GLY A 103 -23.18 -7.87 20.41
CA GLY A 103 -23.34 -8.74 21.59
C GLY A 103 -24.67 -9.48 21.62
N ARG A 104 -25.75 -8.85 21.15
CA ARG A 104 -27.05 -9.55 21.02
C ARG A 104 -27.04 -10.54 19.87
N ALA A 105 -26.48 -10.18 18.73
CA ALA A 105 -26.34 -11.10 17.59
C ALA A 105 -25.51 -12.34 17.97
N LEU A 106 -24.39 -12.16 18.69
CA LEU A 106 -23.54 -13.25 19.15
C LEU A 106 -24.25 -14.16 20.16
N ARG A 107 -25.02 -13.62 21.11
CA ARG A 107 -25.83 -14.42 22.04
C ARG A 107 -26.89 -15.26 21.31
N MET A 108 -27.54 -14.66 20.32
CA MET A 108 -28.54 -15.35 19.50
C MET A 108 -27.92 -16.45 18.63
N LEU A 109 -26.70 -16.23 18.11
CA LEU A 109 -25.98 -17.17 17.27
C LEU A 109 -25.16 -18.21 18.07
N ALA A 110 -25.05 -18.06 19.39
CA ALA A 110 -24.27 -18.95 20.25
C ALA A 110 -24.56 -20.46 20.11
N PRO A 111 -25.82 -20.90 19.85
CA PRO A 111 -26.11 -22.31 19.59
C PRO A 111 -25.44 -22.86 18.31
N GLU A 112 -25.19 -22.01 17.32
CA GLU A 112 -24.54 -22.38 16.06
C GLU A 112 -23.03 -22.07 16.06
N TYR A 113 -22.65 -20.98 16.72
CA TYR A 113 -21.30 -20.42 16.75
C TYR A 113 -20.93 -20.05 18.19
N PRO A 114 -20.41 -21.01 18.97
CA PRO A 114 -20.03 -20.76 20.37
C PRO A 114 -18.87 -19.74 20.45
N ARG A 115 -18.66 -19.10 21.60
CA ARG A 115 -17.62 -18.07 21.80
C ARG A 115 -16.21 -18.49 21.37
N SER A 116 -15.88 -19.78 21.46
CA SER A 116 -14.59 -20.33 21.06
C SER A 116 -14.39 -20.43 19.53
N SER A 117 -15.44 -20.20 18.73
CA SER A 117 -15.38 -20.34 17.27
C SER A 117 -15.10 -19.03 16.52
N TYR A 118 -14.82 -17.93 17.24
CA TYR A 118 -14.47 -16.65 16.63
C TYR A 118 -13.53 -15.83 17.53
N PHE A 119 -12.79 -14.91 16.91
CA PHE A 119 -12.01 -13.87 17.56
C PHE A 119 -12.82 -12.59 17.69
N LEU A 120 -12.71 -11.94 18.85
CA LEU A 120 -13.41 -10.69 19.15
C LEU A 120 -12.43 -9.60 19.58
N ILE A 121 -12.45 -8.49 18.87
CA ILE A 121 -11.57 -7.34 19.06
C ILE A 121 -12.43 -6.14 19.45
N THR A 122 -12.01 -5.43 20.48
CA THR A 122 -12.61 -4.15 20.86
C THR A 122 -11.54 -3.09 21.12
N LYS A 123 -11.99 -1.87 21.44
CA LYS A 123 -11.11 -0.73 21.69
C LYS A 123 -11.51 0.00 22.96
N CYS A 124 -10.66 0.89 23.45
CA CYS A 124 -10.93 1.70 24.63
C CYS A 124 -10.24 3.08 24.54
N GLY A 125 -10.61 3.98 25.45
CA GLY A 125 -9.93 5.26 25.64
C GLY A 125 -10.41 6.42 24.76
N ARG A 126 -11.36 6.20 23.83
CA ARG A 126 -11.99 7.26 23.03
C ARG A 126 -13.48 7.39 23.40
N TYR A 127 -13.89 8.60 23.82
CA TYR A 127 -15.27 8.90 24.22
C TYR A 127 -15.88 10.08 23.45
N GLY A 128 -15.18 10.57 22.43
CA GLY A 128 -15.63 11.68 21.62
C GLY A 128 -14.65 12.00 20.47
N PRO A 129 -15.02 12.95 19.60
CA PRO A 129 -14.15 13.39 18.51
C PRO A 129 -13.01 14.33 18.96
N ALA A 130 -13.14 15.03 20.09
CA ALA A 130 -12.13 15.98 20.55
C ALA A 130 -11.03 15.30 21.38
N ARG A 131 -9.78 15.79 21.26
CA ARG A 131 -8.63 15.28 22.04
C ARG A 131 -8.86 15.27 23.55
N SER A 132 -9.61 16.24 24.09
CA SER A 132 -9.95 16.31 25.51
C SER A 132 -10.90 15.20 25.99
N GLN A 133 -11.52 14.47 25.06
CA GLN A 133 -12.45 13.36 25.34
C GLN A 133 -11.78 11.99 25.20
N PHE A 134 -10.45 11.96 25.08
CA PHE A 134 -9.66 10.75 25.18
C PHE A 134 -9.16 10.59 26.61
N ASP A 135 -9.34 9.41 27.17
CA ASP A 135 -8.90 9.08 28.53
C ASP A 135 -8.28 7.68 28.58
N TYR A 136 -6.96 7.67 28.67
CA TYR A 136 -6.13 6.46 28.71
C TYR A 136 -5.65 6.14 30.14
N SER A 137 -6.25 6.75 31.16
CA SER A 137 -5.97 6.38 32.55
C SER A 137 -6.25 4.90 32.78
N ALA A 138 -5.48 4.28 33.67
CA ALA A 138 -5.60 2.84 33.92
C ALA A 138 -7.01 2.44 34.41
N GLU A 139 -7.65 3.29 35.22
CA GLU A 139 -9.02 3.10 35.70
C GLU A 139 -10.02 3.08 34.53
N THR A 140 -9.98 4.11 33.68
CA THR A 140 -10.91 4.26 32.56
C THR A 140 -10.74 3.15 31.53
N VAL A 141 -9.50 2.79 31.19
CA VAL A 141 -9.20 1.66 30.29
C VAL A 141 -9.76 0.35 30.86
N THR A 142 -9.48 0.07 32.14
CA THR A 142 -9.96 -1.14 32.82
C THR A 142 -11.49 -1.23 32.84
N LYS A 143 -12.14 -0.14 33.25
CA LYS A 143 -13.60 -0.03 33.27
C LYS A 143 -14.20 -0.20 31.87
N SER A 144 -13.58 0.41 30.85
CA SER A 144 -14.03 0.30 29.46
C SER A 144 -14.01 -1.15 28.98
N VAL A 145 -12.92 -1.89 29.21
CA VAL A 145 -12.82 -3.30 28.81
C VAL A 145 -13.85 -4.15 29.54
N HIS A 146 -14.04 -3.97 30.85
CA HIS A 146 -15.09 -4.70 31.58
C HIS A 146 -16.49 -4.41 31.04
N GLY A 147 -16.81 -3.15 30.75
CA GLY A 147 -18.08 -2.81 30.11
C GLY A 147 -18.24 -3.47 28.74
N SER A 148 -17.16 -3.57 27.95
CA SER A 148 -17.19 -4.28 26.66
C SER A 148 -17.48 -5.76 26.82
N LEU A 149 -16.88 -6.43 27.82
CA LEU A 149 -17.15 -7.84 28.14
C LEU A 149 -18.63 -8.09 28.43
N GLU A 150 -19.25 -7.23 29.25
CA GLU A 150 -20.68 -7.31 29.58
C GLU A 150 -21.56 -7.12 28.33
N ARG A 151 -21.31 -6.05 27.56
CA ARG A 151 -22.10 -5.73 26.36
C ARG A 151 -22.00 -6.82 25.30
N LEU A 152 -20.79 -7.35 25.08
CA LEU A 152 -20.51 -8.41 24.12
C LEU A 152 -20.90 -9.81 24.63
N GLY A 153 -21.22 -9.95 25.92
CA GLY A 153 -21.67 -11.22 26.51
C GLY A 153 -20.56 -12.27 26.62
N THR A 154 -19.35 -11.84 26.98
CA THR A 154 -18.18 -12.73 27.07
C THR A 154 -17.32 -12.41 28.28
N THR A 155 -16.45 -13.33 28.68
CA THR A 155 -15.51 -13.16 29.80
C THR A 155 -14.12 -12.72 29.36
N TYR A 156 -13.83 -12.75 28.06
CA TYR A 156 -12.56 -12.30 27.48
C TYR A 156 -12.74 -11.76 26.06
N VAL A 157 -11.82 -10.88 25.64
CA VAL A 157 -11.64 -10.47 24.25
C VAL A 157 -10.29 -10.98 23.72
N ASP A 158 -10.25 -11.29 22.43
CA ASP A 158 -9.05 -11.78 21.77
C ASP A 158 -8.06 -10.66 21.49
N ALA A 159 -8.53 -9.42 21.31
CA ALA A 159 -7.68 -8.25 21.40
C ALA A 159 -8.41 -7.02 21.98
N ALA A 160 -7.66 -6.17 22.68
CA ALA A 160 -8.11 -4.84 23.10
C ALA A 160 -7.10 -3.79 22.63
N LEU A 161 -7.60 -2.75 21.96
CA LEU A 161 -6.77 -1.69 21.39
C LEU A 161 -7.01 -0.35 22.09
N LEU A 162 -5.97 0.45 22.28
CA LEU A 162 -6.15 1.89 22.51
C LEU A 162 -6.62 2.55 21.21
N HIS A 163 -7.76 3.23 21.24
CA HIS A 163 -8.43 3.75 20.06
C HIS A 163 -7.89 5.13 19.66
N ASP A 164 -7.44 5.27 18.42
CA ASP A 164 -6.90 6.50 17.82
C ASP A 164 -5.82 7.15 18.69
N ALA A 165 -4.77 6.36 18.95
CA ALA A 165 -3.67 6.71 19.84
C ALA A 165 -2.94 8.00 19.45
N GLU A 166 -2.98 8.38 18.17
CA GLU A 166 -2.38 9.61 17.65
C GLU A 166 -3.01 10.88 18.24
N PHE A 167 -4.25 10.80 18.76
CA PHE A 167 -4.91 11.96 19.39
C PHE A 167 -4.44 12.21 20.82
N VAL A 168 -3.78 11.23 21.44
CA VAL A 168 -3.24 11.31 22.81
C VAL A 168 -1.73 11.51 22.79
N SER A 169 -1.03 10.86 21.87
CA SER A 169 0.42 10.87 21.77
C SER A 169 1.04 12.26 21.52
N ASP A 170 2.25 12.49 22.03
CA ASP A 170 3.01 13.72 21.77
C ASP A 170 3.80 13.60 20.45
N GLN A 171 3.10 13.86 19.33
CA GLN A 171 3.68 13.73 18.00
C GLN A 171 4.83 14.74 17.76
N PRO A 172 5.87 14.38 17.00
CA PRO A 172 6.85 15.35 16.52
C PRO A 172 6.15 16.48 15.75
N ARG A 173 6.47 17.75 16.04
CA ARG A 173 5.79 18.91 15.42
C ARG A 173 5.77 18.89 13.89
N ILE A 174 6.83 18.36 13.28
CA ILE A 174 6.99 18.31 11.82
C ILE A 174 6.07 17.24 11.20
N ALA A 175 5.80 16.14 11.90
CA ALA A 175 4.87 15.10 11.45
C ALA A 175 3.42 15.59 11.32
N LEU A 176 3.08 16.69 11.99
CA LEU A 176 1.75 17.33 11.97
C LEU A 176 1.56 18.35 10.84
N LEU A 177 2.63 18.69 10.10
CA LEU A 177 2.56 19.66 9.00
C LEU A 177 2.08 18.99 7.70
N PRO A 178 1.55 19.73 6.71
CA PRO A 178 1.20 19.18 5.39
C PRO A 178 2.35 18.43 4.69
N GLU A 179 3.58 18.76 5.07
CA GLU A 179 4.83 18.14 4.61
C GLU A 179 5.08 16.75 5.24
N GLY A 180 4.36 16.37 6.29
CA GLY A 180 4.53 15.09 6.98
C GLY A 180 4.35 13.89 6.05
N THR A 181 3.47 14.00 5.05
CA THR A 181 3.30 13.00 4.00
C THR A 181 4.56 12.84 3.13
N ALA A 182 5.28 13.93 2.88
CA ALA A 182 6.53 13.90 2.13
C ALA A 182 7.62 13.16 2.90
N LEU A 183 7.75 13.48 4.18
CA LEU A 183 8.67 12.81 5.08
C LEU A 183 8.32 11.34 5.25
N ALA A 184 7.03 11.02 5.35
CA ALA A 184 6.55 9.65 5.43
C ALA A 184 6.97 8.82 4.21
N ALA A 185 6.85 9.39 3.01
CA ALA A 185 7.35 8.76 1.78
C ALA A 185 8.87 8.60 1.81
N GLN A 186 9.62 9.66 2.15
CA GLN A 186 11.08 9.62 2.24
C GLN A 186 11.59 8.58 3.25
N ALA A 187 10.93 8.46 4.40
CA ALA A 187 11.27 7.51 5.46
C ALA A 187 11.16 6.05 5.00
N VAL A 188 10.24 5.74 4.08
CA VAL A 188 10.12 4.41 3.46
C VAL A 188 10.95 4.28 2.16
N GLY A 189 11.79 5.26 1.86
CA GLY A 189 12.60 5.28 0.64
C GLY A 189 11.83 5.62 -0.63
N ALA A 190 10.61 6.13 -0.52
CA ALA A 190 9.80 6.56 -1.66
C ALA A 190 10.09 8.04 -2.02
N PRO A 191 10.24 8.36 -3.32
CA PRO A 191 10.48 9.73 -3.76
C PRO A 191 9.27 10.63 -3.48
N CYS A 192 9.47 11.75 -2.78
CA CYS A 192 8.45 12.79 -2.65
C CYS A 192 8.74 13.97 -3.60
N LYS A 193 7.67 14.57 -4.16
CA LYS A 193 7.73 15.80 -4.98
C LYS A 193 7.85 17.10 -4.17
N ALA A 194 7.89 17.04 -2.83
CA ALA A 194 8.06 18.24 -2.02
C ALA A 194 9.42 18.88 -2.32
N LYS A 195 9.51 20.21 -2.20
CA LYS A 195 10.75 21.01 -2.36
C LYS A 195 11.85 20.69 -1.32
N ASP A 196 11.69 19.60 -0.58
CA ASP A 196 12.55 19.19 0.52
C ASP A 196 13.51 18.10 0.08
N GLU A 197 14.76 18.50 -0.14
CA GLU A 197 15.92 17.64 -0.40
C GLU A 197 16.41 16.93 0.88
N ARG A 198 15.49 16.45 1.72
CA ARG A 198 15.82 15.74 2.96
C ARG A 198 16.16 14.27 2.67
N THR A 199 17.24 13.79 3.27
CA THR A 199 17.64 12.38 3.26
C THR A 199 16.64 11.50 4.02
N LYS A 200 16.69 10.19 3.78
CA LYS A 200 15.88 9.22 4.53
C LYS A 200 16.10 9.32 6.04
N ASP A 201 17.35 9.49 6.48
CA ASP A 201 17.67 9.60 7.91
C ASP A 201 17.13 10.89 8.51
N GLU A 202 17.20 12.01 7.81
CA GLU A 202 16.58 13.27 8.26
C GLU A 202 15.05 13.17 8.32
N ALA A 203 14.44 12.44 7.39
CA ALA A 203 13.00 12.17 7.44
C ALA A 203 12.64 11.29 8.65
N LEU A 204 13.41 10.24 8.92
CA LEU A 204 13.23 9.40 10.10
C LEU A 204 13.44 10.19 11.41
N GLU A 205 14.46 11.05 11.47
CA GLU A 205 14.71 11.96 12.61
C GLU A 205 13.51 12.89 12.84
N ALA A 206 13.02 13.54 11.77
CA ALA A 206 11.90 14.48 11.85
C ALA A 206 10.59 13.82 12.29
N LEU A 207 10.40 12.54 11.95
CA LEU A 207 9.26 11.72 12.38
C LEU A 207 9.47 11.09 13.77
N GLY A 208 10.62 11.26 14.40
CA GLY A 208 10.94 10.63 15.68
C GLY A 208 11.09 9.12 15.59
N LEU A 209 11.53 8.62 14.43
CA LEU A 209 11.71 7.21 14.08
C LEU A 209 13.19 6.80 13.97
N ALA A 210 14.11 7.72 14.24
CA ALA A 210 15.52 7.37 14.31
C ALA A 210 15.80 6.36 15.43
N PRO A 211 16.83 5.49 15.30
CA PRO A 211 17.10 4.43 16.27
C PRO A 211 17.23 4.93 17.73
N HIS A 212 17.86 6.08 17.97
CA HIS A 212 18.01 6.66 19.32
C HIS A 212 16.72 7.22 19.91
N ASP A 213 15.71 7.51 19.08
CA ASP A 213 14.43 8.06 19.52
C ASP A 213 13.42 6.97 19.91
N GLY A 214 13.71 5.69 19.69
CA GLY A 214 12.76 4.58 19.81
C GLY A 214 12.03 4.46 21.16
N GLY A 215 12.66 4.84 22.27
CA GLY A 215 12.05 4.82 23.61
C GLY A 215 11.71 6.20 24.18
N ARG A 216 11.88 7.27 23.41
CA ARG A 216 11.83 8.64 23.93
C ARG A 216 10.41 9.07 24.27
N ILE A 217 10.17 9.35 25.55
CA ILE A 217 8.95 10.00 26.04
C ILE A 217 9.05 11.50 25.73
N ARG A 218 8.13 12.03 24.91
CA ARG A 218 8.16 13.45 24.50
C ARG A 218 7.34 14.37 25.41
N GLY A 219 6.35 13.84 26.12
CA GLY A 219 5.48 14.63 26.98
C GLY A 219 4.47 13.79 27.78
N ASP A 220 3.43 14.45 28.26
CA ASP A 220 2.38 13.83 29.09
C ASP A 220 1.46 12.91 28.27
N GLY A 221 1.24 13.22 26.99
CA GLY A 221 0.50 12.36 26.07
C GLY A 221 1.14 10.99 25.95
N ASP A 222 2.45 10.93 25.72
CA ASP A 222 3.22 9.69 25.66
C ASP A 222 3.16 8.90 26.98
N ARG A 223 3.19 9.59 28.13
CA ARG A 223 3.02 8.95 29.45
C ARG A 223 1.63 8.30 29.58
N ARG A 224 0.59 8.98 29.10
CA ARG A 224 -0.78 8.44 29.08
C ARG A 224 -0.95 7.26 28.14
N ILE A 225 -0.25 7.25 26.99
CA ILE A 225 -0.16 6.07 26.12
C ILE A 225 0.40 4.88 26.90
N LEU A 226 1.57 5.06 27.55
CA LEU A 226 2.22 4.01 28.32
C LEU A 226 1.34 3.52 29.48
N GLU A 227 0.66 4.42 30.19
CA GLU A 227 -0.30 4.07 31.25
C GLU A 227 -1.44 3.19 30.72
N GLY A 228 -2.09 3.62 29.62
CA GLY A 228 -3.20 2.87 29.02
C GLY A 228 -2.77 1.49 28.52
N VAL A 229 -1.60 1.39 27.87
CA VAL A 229 -1.08 0.10 27.40
C VAL A 229 -0.72 -0.81 28.59
N ARG A 230 -0.13 -0.28 29.66
CA ARG A 230 0.13 -1.05 30.88
C ARG A 230 -1.14 -1.61 31.51
N ALA A 231 -2.23 -0.84 31.52
CA ALA A 231 -3.52 -1.32 31.97
C ALA A 231 -4.05 -2.47 31.09
N LEU A 232 -3.88 -2.39 29.77
CA LEU A 232 -4.20 -3.49 28.85
C LEU A 232 -3.32 -4.71 29.07
N PHE A 233 -2.02 -4.55 29.35
CA PHE A 233 -1.13 -5.66 29.71
C PHE A 233 -1.54 -6.31 31.02
N ALA A 234 -1.91 -5.53 32.04
CA ALA A 234 -2.43 -6.08 33.30
C ALA A 234 -3.72 -6.90 33.08
N LEU A 235 -4.62 -6.45 32.21
CA LEU A 235 -5.80 -7.21 31.80
C LEU A 235 -5.45 -8.46 30.99
N LYS A 236 -4.35 -8.41 30.21
CA LYS A 236 -3.81 -9.58 29.51
C LYS A 236 -3.28 -10.62 30.47
N ASP A 237 -2.59 -10.20 31.51
CA ASP A 237 -2.07 -11.09 32.56
C ASP A 237 -3.21 -11.69 33.42
N GLN A 238 -4.36 -11.02 33.49
CA GLN A 238 -5.59 -11.54 34.11
C GLN A 238 -6.41 -12.47 33.19
N GLY A 239 -6.00 -12.67 31.93
CA GLY A 239 -6.72 -13.49 30.95
C GLY A 239 -8.00 -12.87 30.39
N LYS A 240 -8.28 -11.58 30.67
CA LYS A 240 -9.45 -10.86 30.14
C LYS A 240 -9.21 -10.33 28.72
N VAL A 241 -7.95 -10.12 28.35
CA VAL A 241 -7.50 -9.71 27.02
C VAL A 241 -6.44 -10.71 26.57
N ARG A 242 -6.44 -11.17 25.31
CA ARG A 242 -5.37 -12.05 24.81
C ARG A 242 -4.26 -11.30 24.08
N ASN A 243 -4.62 -10.25 23.35
CA ASN A 243 -3.69 -9.43 22.57
C ASN A 243 -3.91 -7.92 22.87
N VAL A 244 -2.83 -7.19 23.01
CA VAL A 244 -2.81 -5.74 23.29
C VAL A 244 -2.34 -4.99 22.06
N GLY A 245 -3.01 -3.91 21.70
CA GLY A 245 -2.64 -3.14 20.54
C GLY A 245 -3.09 -1.69 20.58
N ILE A 246 -2.94 -1.04 19.44
CA ILE A 246 -3.40 0.34 19.21
C ILE A 246 -4.10 0.43 17.85
N SER A 247 -4.93 1.45 17.69
CA SER A 247 -5.43 1.87 16.37
C SER A 247 -5.14 3.34 16.10
N GLY A 248 -5.10 3.72 14.83
CA GLY A 248 -4.98 5.11 14.40
C GLY A 248 -4.74 5.28 12.91
N TYR A 249 -4.53 6.52 12.47
CA TYR A 249 -4.30 6.85 11.06
C TYR A 249 -2.81 6.88 10.66
N PRO A 250 -1.95 7.76 11.22
CA PRO A 250 -0.66 8.03 10.59
C PRO A 250 0.32 6.89 10.88
N LEU A 251 0.80 6.19 9.85
CA LEU A 251 1.70 5.04 10.00
C LEU A 251 2.98 5.38 10.76
N GLY A 252 3.56 6.58 10.52
CA GLY A 252 4.73 7.05 11.25
C GLY A 252 4.49 7.17 12.75
N GLU A 253 3.34 7.70 13.15
CA GLU A 253 2.99 7.86 14.55
C GLU A 253 2.68 6.51 15.21
N LEU A 254 1.97 5.62 14.52
CA LEU A 254 1.72 4.26 15.00
C LEU A 254 3.02 3.47 15.20
N LEU A 255 3.99 3.61 14.30
CA LEU A 255 5.30 3.00 14.44
C LEU A 255 6.05 3.59 15.63
N ARG A 256 6.05 4.92 15.78
CA ARG A 256 6.69 5.60 16.92
C ARG A 256 6.12 5.10 18.25
N ILE A 257 4.80 5.02 18.37
CA ILE A 257 4.13 4.50 19.58
C ILE A 257 4.47 3.03 19.82
N SER A 258 4.51 2.20 18.77
CA SER A 258 4.90 0.79 18.89
C SER A 258 6.31 0.64 19.49
N ARG A 259 7.27 1.44 19.03
CA ARG A 259 8.63 1.48 19.56
C ARG A 259 8.68 2.04 20.98
N LEU A 260 7.93 3.13 21.24
CA LEU A 260 7.81 3.75 22.56
C LEU A 260 7.38 2.71 23.61
N VAL A 261 6.35 1.92 23.30
CA VAL A 261 5.83 0.87 24.17
C VAL A 261 6.86 -0.25 24.38
N ALA A 262 7.50 -0.72 23.31
CA ALA A 262 8.49 -1.80 23.40
C ALA A 262 9.77 -1.38 24.15
N CYS A 263 10.14 -0.11 24.11
CA CYS A 263 11.37 0.41 24.70
C CYS A 263 11.18 1.01 26.11
N ASN A 264 9.98 0.96 26.68
CA ASN A 264 9.70 1.40 28.05
C ASN A 264 9.11 0.24 28.86
N GLU A 265 9.34 0.24 30.18
CA GLU A 265 8.80 -0.79 31.08
C GLU A 265 7.28 -0.97 30.86
N PRO A 266 6.78 -2.21 30.67
CA PRO A 266 7.43 -3.49 30.97
C PRO A 266 8.21 -4.14 29.81
N TYR A 267 8.60 -3.38 28.78
CA TYR A 267 9.38 -3.86 27.62
C TYR A 267 8.68 -4.96 26.81
N ARG A 268 7.35 -4.85 26.72
CA ARG A 268 6.50 -5.79 25.97
C ARG A 268 6.10 -5.15 24.64
N PRO A 269 6.32 -5.80 23.48
CA PRO A 269 5.83 -5.29 22.21
C PRO A 269 4.29 -5.33 22.15
N LEU A 270 3.71 -4.49 21.30
CA LEU A 270 2.29 -4.59 20.95
C LEU A 270 2.05 -5.82 20.07
N ASP A 271 0.93 -6.50 20.29
CA ASP A 271 0.55 -7.68 19.52
C ASP A 271 -0.13 -7.31 18.18
N VAL A 272 -0.89 -6.21 18.14
CA VAL A 272 -1.73 -5.79 17.00
C VAL A 272 -1.62 -4.28 16.76
N ILE A 273 -1.50 -3.87 15.50
CA ILE A 273 -1.66 -2.47 15.08
C ILE A 273 -2.71 -2.42 13.97
N LEU A 274 -3.83 -1.77 14.29
CA LEU A 274 -4.91 -1.53 13.33
C LEU A 274 -4.75 -0.12 12.77
N ASN A 275 -4.41 -0.03 11.49
CA ASN A 275 -4.38 1.26 10.79
C ASN A 275 -5.58 1.34 9.86
N TYR A 276 -6.04 2.54 9.55
CA TYR A 276 -7.12 2.73 8.58
C TYR A 276 -6.73 3.64 7.43
N SER A 277 -7.30 3.39 6.26
CA SER A 277 -7.18 4.24 5.06
C SER A 277 -5.75 4.45 4.51
N ASN A 278 -4.78 3.59 4.88
CA ASN A 278 -3.42 3.61 4.30
C ASN A 278 -3.18 2.53 3.24
N HIS A 279 -4.21 1.75 2.91
CA HIS A 279 -4.17 0.74 1.84
C HIS A 279 -5.50 0.75 1.06
N THR A 280 -5.59 1.70 0.14
CA THR A 280 -6.80 2.14 -0.59
C THR A 280 -6.41 2.68 -1.97
N LEU A 281 -7.40 2.90 -2.85
CA LEU A 281 -7.20 3.41 -4.21
C LEU A 281 -6.48 4.78 -4.33
N HIS A 282 -6.47 5.58 -3.26
CA HIS A 282 -5.72 6.85 -3.23
C HIS A 282 -4.44 6.83 -2.36
N ALA A 283 -4.24 5.78 -1.58
CA ALA A 283 -3.17 5.68 -0.60
C ALA A 283 -2.82 4.21 -0.38
N ASP A 284 -1.71 3.77 -0.96
CA ASP A 284 -1.17 2.41 -0.84
C ASP A 284 0.22 2.48 -0.15
N LEU A 285 0.19 2.89 1.12
CA LEU A 285 1.37 3.15 1.94
C LEU A 285 1.71 1.97 2.84
N LEU A 286 0.69 1.26 3.35
CA LEU A 286 0.87 0.24 4.36
C LEU A 286 1.90 -0.86 3.97
N PRO A 287 1.92 -1.37 2.73
CA PRO A 287 2.97 -2.30 2.30
C PRO A 287 4.39 -1.75 2.43
N LEU A 288 4.60 -0.48 2.06
CA LEU A 288 5.90 0.18 2.12
C LEU A 288 6.40 0.39 3.55
N TRP A 289 5.47 0.52 4.50
CA TRP A 289 5.78 0.72 5.91
C TRP A 289 6.02 -0.58 6.68
N ARG A 290 5.56 -1.73 6.16
CA ARG A 290 5.66 -3.03 6.85
C ARG A 290 7.08 -3.34 7.34
N PRO A 291 8.16 -3.20 6.53
CA PRO A 291 9.51 -3.53 7.00
C PRO A 291 9.95 -2.70 8.21
N LEU A 292 9.48 -1.45 8.32
CA LEU A 292 9.80 -0.59 9.47
C LEU A 292 9.10 -1.04 10.76
N PHE A 293 7.90 -1.60 10.66
CA PHE A 293 7.17 -2.22 11.78
C PHE A 293 7.72 -3.60 12.16
N GLU A 294 8.34 -4.32 11.22
CA GLU A 294 8.97 -5.61 11.50
C GLU A 294 10.33 -5.46 12.18
N ALA A 295 11.03 -4.37 11.89
CA ALA A 295 12.34 -4.07 12.47
C ALA A 295 12.28 -3.97 14.02
N CYS A 296 13.15 -4.72 14.68
CA CYS A 296 13.34 -4.65 16.12
C CYS A 296 13.84 -3.25 16.51
N PRO A 297 13.20 -2.54 17.46
CA PRO A 297 13.64 -1.23 17.89
C PRO A 297 14.83 -1.27 18.86
N TRP A 298 15.20 -2.44 19.36
CA TRP A 298 16.27 -2.59 20.34
C TRP A 298 17.62 -2.85 19.66
N THR A 299 18.63 -2.07 20.03
CA THR A 299 20.03 -2.38 19.73
C THR A 299 20.55 -3.53 20.59
N ALA A 300 20.08 -3.60 21.84
CA ALA A 300 20.22 -4.73 22.74
C ALA A 300 18.89 -4.94 23.47
N ALA A 301 18.38 -6.17 23.45
CA ALA A 301 17.10 -6.49 24.08
C ALA A 301 17.20 -6.34 25.62
N PRO A 302 16.21 -5.73 26.29
CA PRO A 302 16.09 -5.79 27.74
C PRO A 302 16.03 -7.25 28.23
N ASP A 303 16.53 -7.53 29.42
CA ASP A 303 16.60 -8.89 29.95
C ASP A 303 15.24 -9.61 29.91
N GLY A 304 15.19 -10.75 29.21
CA GLY A 304 13.99 -11.56 29.05
C GLY A 304 12.95 -11.04 28.05
N ALA A 305 13.13 -9.85 27.49
CA ALA A 305 12.24 -9.30 26.48
C ALA A 305 12.48 -9.94 25.10
N LYS A 306 11.41 -10.19 24.36
CA LYS A 306 11.47 -10.72 22.99
C LYS A 306 10.69 -9.80 22.06
N TRP A 307 11.33 -9.41 20.96
CA TRP A 307 10.66 -8.64 19.94
C TRP A 307 9.81 -9.59 19.09
N GLN A 308 8.52 -9.31 19.03
CA GLN A 308 7.60 -9.89 18.07
C GLN A 308 6.91 -8.73 17.38
N ALA A 309 7.11 -8.63 16.07
CA ALA A 309 6.50 -7.56 15.28
C ALA A 309 4.96 -7.60 15.42
N PRO A 310 4.31 -6.44 15.61
CA PRO A 310 2.85 -6.38 15.71
C PRO A 310 2.21 -6.89 14.42
N MET A 311 1.07 -7.57 14.54
CA MET A 311 0.25 -7.90 13.39
C MET A 311 -0.38 -6.62 12.84
N LEU A 312 -0.04 -6.25 11.62
CA LEU A 312 -0.62 -5.10 10.93
C LEU A 312 -1.97 -5.48 10.32
N VAL A 313 -3.00 -4.67 10.60
CA VAL A 313 -4.36 -4.85 10.08
C VAL A 313 -4.72 -3.63 9.25
N ASN A 314 -5.16 -3.85 8.01
CA ASN A 314 -5.70 -2.80 7.15
C ASN A 314 -7.18 -2.61 7.46
N ALA A 315 -7.60 -1.41 7.84
CA ALA A 315 -9.00 -1.08 8.03
C ALA A 315 -9.47 -0.01 7.03
N SER A 316 -10.77 -0.01 6.75
CA SER A 316 -11.37 0.97 5.84
C SER A 316 -10.70 1.01 4.45
N PRO A 317 -10.69 -0.11 3.70
CA PRO A 317 -10.17 -0.11 2.31
C PRO A 317 -10.95 0.83 1.38
N PHE A 318 -12.17 1.20 1.77
CA PHE A 318 -12.98 2.24 1.12
C PHE A 318 -12.56 3.67 1.46
N SER A 319 -11.48 3.87 2.22
CA SER A 319 -11.11 5.16 2.82
C SER A 319 -12.31 5.83 3.51
N MET A 320 -12.83 5.21 4.57
CA MET A 320 -14.00 5.71 5.34
C MET A 320 -15.26 5.99 4.48
N GLY A 321 -15.44 5.25 3.39
CA GLY A 321 -16.61 5.36 2.51
C GLY A 321 -16.40 6.23 1.27
N LEU A 322 -15.25 6.88 1.13
CA LEU A 322 -14.88 7.66 -0.05
C LEU A 322 -15.01 6.85 -1.35
N PHE A 323 -14.57 5.60 -1.33
CA PHE A 323 -14.65 4.67 -2.47
C PHE A 323 -15.81 3.67 -2.33
N SER A 324 -16.91 4.08 -1.73
CA SER A 324 -18.16 3.31 -1.76
C SER A 324 -19.10 3.87 -2.83
N ASP A 325 -19.96 3.03 -3.39
CA ASP A 325 -20.93 3.46 -4.41
C ASP A 325 -22.00 4.41 -3.84
N ARG A 326 -22.21 4.37 -2.51
CA ARG A 326 -23.08 5.30 -1.77
C ARG A 326 -22.45 6.69 -1.58
N GLY A 327 -21.15 6.83 -1.84
CA GLY A 327 -20.36 8.02 -1.55
C GLY A 327 -19.96 8.17 -0.08
N PRO A 328 -19.04 9.10 0.22
CA PRO A 328 -18.57 9.32 1.59
C PRO A 328 -19.66 9.95 2.47
N PRO A 329 -19.62 9.70 3.79
CA PRO A 329 -20.43 10.44 4.76
C PRO A 329 -20.14 11.95 4.71
N GLY A 330 -21.13 12.79 5.05
CA GLY A 330 -20.97 14.25 4.99
C GLY A 330 -19.90 14.85 5.93
N TRP A 331 -19.37 14.07 6.86
CA TRP A 331 -18.27 14.46 7.76
C TRP A 331 -16.88 14.06 7.23
N HIS A 332 -16.79 13.43 6.07
CA HIS A 332 -15.53 12.89 5.55
C HIS A 332 -14.47 14.00 5.34
N PRO A 333 -13.22 13.82 5.78
CA PRO A 333 -12.19 14.86 5.78
C PRO A 333 -11.53 15.10 4.40
N ALA A 334 -12.10 14.57 3.31
CA ALA A 334 -11.51 14.69 2.00
C ALA A 334 -11.65 16.13 1.49
N SER A 335 -10.64 16.63 0.78
CA SER A 335 -10.73 17.93 0.12
C SER A 335 -11.76 17.89 -1.02
N ASP A 336 -12.36 19.03 -1.36
CA ASP A 336 -13.30 19.16 -2.49
C ASP A 336 -12.68 18.62 -3.79
N LYS A 337 -11.39 18.89 -4.00
CA LYS A 337 -10.61 18.37 -5.12
C LYS A 337 -10.60 16.84 -5.17
N LEU A 338 -10.36 16.18 -4.04
CA LEU A 338 -10.37 14.72 -3.95
C LEU A 338 -11.79 14.18 -4.14
N LEU A 339 -12.80 14.80 -3.51
CA LEU A 339 -14.20 14.41 -3.65
C LEU A 339 -14.66 14.48 -5.11
N GLU A 340 -14.33 15.57 -5.82
CA GLU A 340 -14.66 15.74 -7.23
C GLU A 340 -13.95 14.71 -8.12
N ALA A 341 -12.66 14.46 -7.87
CA ALA A 341 -11.89 13.47 -8.61
C ALA A 341 -12.45 12.06 -8.43
N VAL A 342 -12.83 11.69 -7.20
CA VAL A 342 -13.47 10.40 -6.89
C VAL A 342 -14.86 10.30 -7.53
N ARG A 343 -15.66 11.37 -7.51
CA ARG A 343 -16.97 11.40 -8.18
C ARG A 343 -16.84 11.19 -9.69
N LEU A 344 -15.84 11.82 -10.32
CA LEU A 344 -15.55 11.64 -11.74
C LEU A 344 -15.08 10.20 -12.03
N ALA A 345 -14.19 9.65 -11.19
CA ALA A 345 -13.71 8.29 -11.31
C ALA A 345 -14.86 7.27 -11.19
N HIS A 346 -15.74 7.47 -10.21
CA HIS A 346 -16.94 6.67 -10.02
C HIS A 346 -17.82 6.70 -11.26
N SER A 347 -18.20 7.89 -11.75
CA SER A 347 -19.06 8.02 -12.94
C SER A 347 -18.49 7.30 -14.17
N ARG A 348 -17.17 7.36 -14.37
CA ARG A 348 -16.50 6.63 -15.47
C ARG A 348 -16.56 5.11 -15.27
N ALA A 349 -16.30 4.63 -14.05
CA ALA A 349 -16.39 3.21 -13.72
C ALA A 349 -17.83 2.68 -13.88
N GLN A 350 -18.84 3.45 -13.44
CA GLN A 350 -20.26 3.10 -13.62
C GLN A 350 -20.63 2.97 -15.10
N HIS A 351 -20.19 3.92 -15.94
CA HIS A 351 -20.43 3.85 -17.37
C HIS A 351 -19.79 2.59 -17.99
N ALA A 352 -18.55 2.29 -17.62
CA ALA A 352 -17.83 1.12 -18.11
C ALA A 352 -18.45 -0.21 -17.63
N ALA A 353 -18.92 -0.27 -16.38
CA ALA A 353 -19.67 -1.41 -15.85
C ALA A 353 -21.05 -1.56 -16.51
N GLY A 354 -21.67 -0.48 -17.00
CA GLY A 354 -22.96 -0.53 -17.70
C GLY A 354 -22.88 -1.07 -19.12
N VAL A 355 -21.68 -1.11 -19.72
CA VAL A 355 -21.45 -1.62 -21.08
C VAL A 355 -20.76 -2.98 -21.10
N THR A 356 -20.39 -3.52 -19.93
CA THR A 356 -19.75 -4.84 -19.78
C THR A 356 -20.65 -5.72 -18.91
N ASP A 357 -21.00 -6.91 -19.39
CA ASP A 357 -21.87 -7.83 -18.63
C ASP A 357 -21.03 -8.92 -17.94
N VAL A 358 -20.58 -8.62 -16.73
CA VAL A 358 -19.76 -9.54 -15.92
C VAL A 358 -20.27 -9.54 -14.49
N ALA A 359 -20.99 -10.59 -14.14
CA ALA A 359 -21.48 -10.78 -12.78
C ALA A 359 -20.33 -11.03 -11.78
N PRO A 360 -20.42 -10.53 -10.54
CA PRO A 360 -21.52 -9.78 -9.93
C PRO A 360 -21.37 -8.25 -10.02
N VAL A 361 -20.49 -7.71 -10.86
CA VAL A 361 -20.23 -6.27 -10.93
C VAL A 361 -21.31 -5.57 -11.73
N THR A 362 -21.84 -4.49 -11.18
CA THR A 362 -22.88 -3.64 -11.79
C THR A 362 -22.50 -2.17 -11.62
N PRO A 363 -23.15 -1.25 -12.34
CA PRO A 363 -22.97 0.19 -12.11
C PRO A 363 -23.24 0.65 -10.67
N ASP A 364 -23.95 -0.13 -9.86
CA ASP A 364 -24.33 0.23 -8.49
C ASP A 364 -23.34 -0.27 -7.43
N ASN A 365 -22.36 -1.10 -7.82
CA ASN A 365 -21.41 -1.71 -6.88
C ASN A 365 -19.95 -1.70 -7.36
N VAL A 366 -19.68 -1.14 -8.55
CA VAL A 366 -18.38 -1.20 -9.22
C VAL A 366 -17.28 -0.55 -8.39
N LEU A 367 -17.52 0.62 -7.80
CA LEU A 367 -16.48 1.32 -7.06
C LEU A 367 -16.13 0.57 -5.77
N GLY A 368 -17.14 0.06 -5.07
CA GLY A 368 -16.96 -0.75 -3.88
C GLY A 368 -16.18 -2.03 -4.19
N PHE A 369 -16.52 -2.76 -5.26
CA PHE A 369 -15.77 -3.94 -5.67
C PHE A 369 -14.32 -3.62 -6.04
N THR A 370 -14.08 -2.54 -6.79
CA THR A 370 -12.73 -2.09 -7.16
C THR A 370 -11.90 -1.73 -5.93
N ALA A 371 -12.48 -0.99 -4.98
CA ALA A 371 -11.81 -0.62 -3.74
C ALA A 371 -11.50 -1.83 -2.85
N LEU A 372 -12.42 -2.80 -2.78
CA LEU A 372 -12.19 -4.05 -2.08
C LEU A 372 -11.05 -4.84 -2.71
N LEU A 373 -11.04 -5.01 -4.05
CA LEU A 373 -9.96 -5.75 -4.71
C LEU A 373 -8.59 -5.15 -4.36
N ASN A 374 -8.45 -3.83 -4.46
CA ASN A 374 -7.21 -3.13 -4.11
C ASN A 374 -6.87 -3.29 -2.61
N GLY A 375 -7.81 -3.03 -1.71
CA GLY A 375 -7.57 -3.09 -0.27
C GLY A 375 -7.35 -4.51 0.30
N LEU A 376 -7.71 -5.54 -0.45
CA LEU A 376 -7.41 -6.94 -0.15
C LEU A 376 -6.08 -7.42 -0.74
N ARG A 377 -5.57 -6.71 -1.75
CA ARG A 377 -4.29 -7.00 -2.40
C ARG A 377 -3.18 -6.78 -1.37
N GLY A 378 -2.41 -7.83 -1.03
CA GLY A 378 -1.16 -7.66 -0.27
C GLY A 378 -0.03 -7.14 -1.17
N ALA A 379 1.16 -6.91 -0.62
CA ALA A 379 2.36 -6.69 -1.43
C ALA A 379 2.59 -7.91 -2.36
N ALA A 380 3.10 -7.68 -3.57
CA ALA A 380 3.48 -8.75 -4.48
C ALA A 380 4.49 -9.67 -3.76
N GLY A 381 4.17 -10.96 -3.61
CA GLY A 381 5.05 -11.89 -2.90
C GLY A 381 4.61 -12.25 -1.47
N GLU A 382 3.81 -11.45 -0.76
CA GLU A 382 3.64 -11.56 0.70
C GLU A 382 2.29 -12.15 1.18
N PRO A 383 2.20 -12.67 2.42
CA PRO A 383 0.93 -13.06 3.01
C PRO A 383 -0.08 -11.90 3.02
N ARG A 384 -1.37 -12.22 2.79
CA ARG A 384 -2.46 -11.23 2.74
C ARG A 384 -2.51 -10.44 4.05
N LEU A 385 -2.65 -9.12 3.97
CA LEU A 385 -2.94 -8.29 5.14
C LEU A 385 -4.35 -8.65 5.65
N PRO A 386 -4.53 -8.90 6.96
CA PRO A 386 -5.86 -8.93 7.54
C PRO A 386 -6.58 -7.62 7.23
N THR A 387 -7.73 -7.71 6.58
CA THR A 387 -8.50 -6.54 6.13
C THR A 387 -9.83 -6.46 6.86
N LEU A 388 -10.03 -5.37 7.58
CA LEU A 388 -11.24 -5.06 8.32
C LEU A 388 -12.26 -4.32 7.44
N LEU A 389 -13.42 -4.96 7.28
CA LEU A 389 -14.51 -4.51 6.42
C LEU A 389 -15.78 -4.24 7.21
N GLY A 390 -16.36 -3.06 7.04
CA GLY A 390 -17.71 -2.79 7.51
C GLY A 390 -18.73 -3.53 6.65
N MET A 391 -19.42 -4.52 7.22
CA MET A 391 -20.46 -5.30 6.55
C MET A 391 -21.74 -5.26 7.40
N SER A 392 -22.81 -4.70 6.84
CA SER A 392 -24.06 -4.44 7.53
C SER A 392 -25.24 -5.23 6.96
N THR A 393 -25.10 -5.77 5.74
CA THR A 393 -26.10 -6.59 5.06
C THR A 393 -25.54 -7.92 4.57
N VAL A 394 -26.43 -8.85 4.20
CA VAL A 394 -26.07 -10.16 3.63
C VAL A 394 -25.36 -9.98 2.28
N GLU A 395 -25.82 -9.03 1.48
CA GLU A 395 -25.26 -8.69 0.17
C GLU A 395 -23.83 -8.16 0.28
N GLU A 396 -23.54 -7.31 1.27
CA GLU A 396 -22.18 -6.81 1.51
C GLU A 396 -21.22 -7.94 1.91
N VAL A 397 -21.70 -8.94 2.68
CA VAL A 397 -20.92 -10.14 3.00
C VAL A 397 -20.65 -10.97 1.73
N HIS A 398 -21.65 -11.16 0.87
CA HIS A 398 -21.44 -11.81 -0.42
C HIS A 398 -20.39 -11.08 -1.26
N MET A 399 -20.53 -9.76 -1.43
CA MET A 399 -19.59 -8.95 -2.21
C MET A 399 -18.15 -9.07 -1.70
N ALA A 400 -17.95 -9.02 -0.38
CA ALA A 400 -16.62 -9.18 0.21
C ALA A 400 -15.97 -10.53 -0.15
N ILE A 401 -16.76 -11.62 -0.14
CA ILE A 401 -16.28 -12.95 -0.51
C ILE A 401 -16.01 -13.06 -2.02
N GLU A 402 -16.90 -12.52 -2.86
CA GLU A 402 -16.72 -12.54 -4.32
C GLU A 402 -15.47 -11.75 -4.73
N ALA A 403 -15.22 -10.59 -4.12
CA ALA A 403 -13.99 -9.82 -4.33
C ALA A 403 -12.74 -10.61 -3.91
N TYR A 404 -12.81 -11.32 -2.77
CA TYR A 404 -11.70 -12.16 -2.32
C TYR A 404 -11.44 -13.35 -3.26
N ARG A 405 -12.49 -13.97 -3.81
CA ARG A 405 -12.36 -15.06 -4.79
C ARG A 405 -11.75 -14.58 -6.09
N ALA A 406 -12.17 -13.42 -6.60
CA ALA A 406 -11.55 -12.78 -7.75
C ALA A 406 -10.05 -12.57 -7.51
N LEU A 407 -9.69 -12.01 -6.35
CA LEU A 407 -8.29 -11.81 -5.97
C LEU A 407 -7.51 -13.13 -5.90
N ALA A 408 -8.10 -14.18 -5.31
CA ALA A 408 -7.46 -15.49 -5.20
C ALA A 408 -7.19 -16.13 -6.57
N ALA A 409 -8.16 -16.04 -7.48
CA ALA A 409 -8.03 -16.53 -8.85
C ALA A 409 -6.95 -15.74 -9.61
N GLY A 410 -7.05 -14.41 -9.64
CA GLY A 410 -6.17 -13.56 -10.45
C GLY A 410 -4.72 -13.49 -10.00
N LEU A 411 -4.42 -13.79 -8.74
CA LEU A 411 -3.05 -13.88 -8.22
C LEU A 411 -2.49 -15.31 -8.25
N GLY A 412 -3.29 -16.32 -8.64
CA GLY A 412 -2.92 -17.75 -8.56
C GLY A 412 -2.73 -18.29 -7.13
N ARG A 413 -2.86 -17.43 -6.10
CA ARG A 413 -2.73 -17.78 -4.68
C ARG A 413 -4.07 -18.19 -4.11
N ASP A 414 -4.12 -19.36 -3.47
CA ASP A 414 -5.37 -19.99 -3.02
C ASP A 414 -6.33 -20.37 -4.16
N ALA A 415 -5.93 -20.20 -5.42
CA ALA A 415 -6.70 -20.64 -6.59
C ALA A 415 -7.00 -22.16 -6.55
N HIS A 416 -6.11 -22.95 -5.94
CA HIS A 416 -6.31 -24.37 -5.70
C HIS A 416 -7.45 -24.70 -4.71
N LEU A 417 -7.91 -23.72 -3.92
CA LEU A 417 -9.07 -23.85 -3.02
C LEU A 417 -10.38 -23.47 -3.72
N LEU A 418 -10.33 -22.92 -4.94
CA LEU A 418 -11.49 -22.66 -5.76
C LEU A 418 -11.87 -23.91 -6.56
N ALA A 419 -13.16 -24.06 -6.85
CA ALA A 419 -13.61 -25.10 -7.77
C ALA A 419 -13.06 -24.82 -9.18
N LYS A 420 -12.52 -25.84 -9.86
CA LYS A 420 -11.98 -25.69 -11.21
C LYS A 420 -12.97 -25.06 -12.19
N GLU A 421 -14.25 -25.40 -12.05
CA GLU A 421 -15.35 -24.94 -12.90
C GLU A 421 -15.65 -23.44 -12.77
N THR A 422 -15.19 -22.77 -11.70
CA THR A 422 -15.43 -21.34 -11.45
C THR A 422 -14.18 -20.48 -11.54
N LEU A 423 -13.00 -21.08 -11.74
CA LEU A 423 -11.71 -20.38 -11.75
C LEU A 423 -11.66 -19.33 -12.87
N GLU A 424 -12.00 -19.72 -14.10
CA GLU A 424 -12.01 -18.83 -15.28
C GLU A 424 -12.96 -17.63 -15.10
N THR A 425 -14.11 -17.86 -14.45
CA THR A 425 -15.06 -16.78 -14.11
C THR A 425 -14.43 -15.77 -13.15
N TYR A 426 -13.72 -16.23 -12.12
CA TYR A 426 -13.08 -15.35 -11.15
C TYR A 426 -11.82 -14.66 -11.70
N GLU A 427 -11.08 -15.30 -12.60
CA GLU A 427 -9.98 -14.66 -13.34
C GLU A 427 -10.51 -13.53 -14.22
N THR A 428 -11.61 -13.77 -14.94
CA THR A 428 -12.29 -12.73 -15.75
C THR A 428 -12.71 -11.55 -14.88
N LEU A 429 -13.35 -11.82 -13.73
CA LEU A 429 -13.75 -10.81 -12.77
C LEU A 429 -12.56 -10.01 -12.23
N TYR A 430 -11.44 -10.68 -11.90
CA TYR A 430 -10.22 -10.02 -11.46
C TYR A 430 -9.67 -9.03 -12.49
N HIS A 431 -9.55 -9.45 -13.75
CA HIS A 431 -9.03 -8.60 -14.82
C HIS A 431 -9.90 -7.38 -15.07
N GLN A 432 -11.22 -7.54 -14.98
CA GLN A 432 -12.15 -6.43 -15.13
C GLN A 432 -12.03 -5.43 -13.97
N LEU A 433 -12.00 -5.92 -12.73
CA LEU A 433 -11.81 -5.08 -11.55
C LEU A 433 -10.46 -4.34 -11.56
N ALA A 434 -9.40 -4.99 -12.06
CA ALA A 434 -8.09 -4.35 -12.28
C ALA A 434 -8.14 -3.25 -13.35
N SER A 435 -8.97 -3.41 -14.40
CA SER A 435 -9.22 -2.37 -15.39
C SER A 435 -9.91 -1.14 -14.78
N PHE A 436 -10.94 -1.36 -13.95
CA PHE A 436 -11.61 -0.27 -13.22
C PHE A 436 -10.66 0.42 -12.24
N GLU A 437 -9.81 -0.33 -11.54
CA GLU A 437 -8.76 0.22 -10.67
C GLU A 437 -7.83 1.18 -11.46
N GLY A 438 -7.36 0.75 -12.63
CA GLY A 438 -6.55 1.58 -13.53
C GLY A 438 -7.27 2.87 -13.95
N MET A 439 -8.56 2.80 -14.26
CA MET A 439 -9.39 3.96 -14.61
C MET A 439 -9.55 4.94 -13.44
N VAL A 440 -9.74 4.43 -12.22
CA VAL A 440 -9.79 5.27 -11.01
C VAL A 440 -8.46 5.97 -10.81
N HIS A 441 -7.34 5.23 -10.83
CA HIS A 441 -6.00 5.81 -10.67
C HIS A 441 -5.69 6.87 -11.71
N GLN A 442 -6.00 6.62 -12.99
CA GLN A 442 -5.80 7.60 -14.07
C GLN A 442 -6.61 8.87 -13.84
N THR A 443 -7.85 8.74 -13.33
CA THR A 443 -8.73 9.88 -13.06
C THR A 443 -8.22 10.71 -11.88
N LEU A 444 -7.82 10.06 -10.79
CA LEU A 444 -7.20 10.73 -9.63
C LEU A 444 -5.91 11.45 -10.04
N GLN A 445 -5.06 10.79 -10.83
CA GLN A 445 -3.82 11.37 -11.36
C GLN A 445 -4.09 12.60 -12.23
N GLY A 446 -5.05 12.52 -13.16
CA GLY A 446 -5.42 13.62 -14.03
C GLY A 446 -5.98 14.83 -13.27
N ALA A 447 -6.63 14.60 -12.13
CA ALA A 447 -7.05 15.65 -11.21
C ALA A 447 -5.88 16.21 -10.37
N GLY A 448 -4.67 15.64 -10.44
CA GLY A 448 -3.55 16.01 -9.58
C GLY A 448 -3.77 15.64 -8.12
N VAL A 449 -4.54 14.58 -7.86
CA VAL A 449 -4.55 13.86 -6.58
C VAL A 449 -3.35 12.93 -6.61
N GLN A 450 -2.37 13.18 -5.73
CA GLN A 450 -1.16 12.38 -5.68
C GLN A 450 -1.44 11.06 -4.95
N ASN A 451 -1.39 9.94 -5.66
CA ASN A 451 -1.18 8.63 -5.01
C ASN A 451 0.28 8.57 -4.54
N LEU A 452 0.54 8.08 -3.33
CA LEU A 452 1.90 7.89 -2.83
C LEU A 452 2.54 6.57 -3.24
N CYS A 453 1.90 5.83 -4.14
CA CYS A 453 2.44 4.62 -4.74
C CYS A 453 2.22 4.69 -6.25
N TRP A 454 3.31 4.80 -7.02
CA TRP A 454 3.29 4.81 -8.49
C TRP A 454 4.07 3.60 -9.02
N PRO A 455 3.58 2.96 -10.09
CA PRO A 455 4.15 1.73 -10.64
C PRO A 455 5.47 1.98 -11.37
N GLY A 456 6.58 1.58 -10.75
CA GLY A 456 7.84 1.32 -11.43
C GLY A 456 8.07 -0.20 -11.59
N SER A 457 9.11 -0.59 -12.34
CA SER A 457 9.52 -2.00 -12.43
C SER A 457 10.48 -2.36 -11.31
N VAL A 458 10.21 -3.43 -10.55
CA VAL A 458 11.10 -3.97 -9.50
C VAL A 458 12.48 -4.32 -10.04
N ALA A 459 12.57 -4.64 -11.34
CA ALA A 459 13.83 -4.96 -12.00
C ALA A 459 14.83 -3.78 -12.03
N SER A 460 14.38 -2.55 -11.77
CA SER A 460 15.26 -1.37 -11.71
C SER A 460 16.31 -1.48 -10.60
N VAL A 461 16.11 -2.34 -9.58
CA VAL A 461 17.13 -2.65 -8.55
C VAL A 461 18.46 -3.16 -9.13
N LYS A 462 18.48 -3.62 -10.39
CA LYS A 462 19.68 -4.13 -11.06
C LYS A 462 20.51 -3.04 -11.77
N VAL A 463 20.00 -1.82 -11.86
CA VAL A 463 20.68 -0.69 -12.54
C VAL A 463 22.04 -0.36 -11.93
N PRO A 464 22.22 -0.29 -10.59
CA PRO A 464 23.54 -0.05 -9.99
C PRO A 464 24.56 -1.14 -10.33
N LEU A 465 24.14 -2.41 -10.40
CA LEU A 465 25.00 -3.54 -10.75
C LEU A 465 25.52 -3.46 -12.18
N MET A 466 24.65 -3.10 -13.14
CA MET A 466 25.05 -2.89 -14.54
C MET A 466 26.02 -1.72 -14.67
N ALA A 467 25.71 -0.60 -14.01
CA ALA A 467 26.58 0.57 -14.02
C ALA A 467 27.96 0.26 -13.43
N ALA A 468 28.00 -0.36 -12.25
CA ALA A 468 29.25 -0.76 -11.60
C ALA A 468 30.10 -1.66 -12.51
N ARG A 469 29.48 -2.66 -13.15
CA ARG A 469 30.19 -3.59 -14.04
C ARG A 469 30.71 -2.93 -15.31
N LEU A 470 29.94 -2.02 -15.91
CA LEU A 470 30.37 -1.26 -17.09
C LEU A 470 31.53 -0.30 -16.75
N LEU A 471 31.57 0.24 -15.55
CA LEU A 471 32.62 1.16 -15.10
C LEU A 471 33.97 0.49 -14.86
N GLU A 472 34.05 -0.85 -14.80
CA GLU A 472 35.32 -1.59 -14.75
C GLU A 472 36.17 -1.42 -16.03
N TYR A 473 35.57 -0.94 -17.12
CA TYR A 473 36.25 -0.69 -18.39
C TYR A 473 36.61 0.79 -18.50
N GLU A 474 37.90 1.13 -18.44
CA GLU A 474 38.43 2.51 -18.31
C GLU A 474 37.77 3.55 -19.23
N ASN A 475 37.52 3.18 -20.50
CA ASN A 475 36.98 4.09 -21.52
C ASN A 475 35.44 4.14 -21.56
N VAL A 476 34.76 3.55 -20.58
CA VAL A 476 33.30 3.56 -20.50
C VAL A 476 32.82 4.65 -19.56
N HIS A 477 31.89 5.47 -20.07
CA HIS A 477 31.11 6.44 -19.34
C HIS A 477 29.64 6.03 -19.36
N VAL A 478 28.94 6.20 -18.24
CA VAL A 478 27.56 5.75 -18.05
C VAL A 478 26.69 6.92 -17.62
N HIS A 479 25.66 7.23 -18.41
CA HIS A 479 24.60 8.15 -18.03
C HIS A 479 23.32 7.35 -17.74
N ILE A 480 22.94 7.26 -16.47
CA ILE A 480 21.67 6.66 -16.05
C ILE A 480 20.59 7.73 -16.20
N VAL A 481 19.53 7.44 -16.94
CA VAL A 481 18.39 8.33 -17.13
C VAL A 481 17.16 7.68 -16.52
N ALA A 482 16.60 8.27 -15.47
CA ALA A 482 15.54 7.66 -14.68
C ALA A 482 14.31 8.58 -14.60
N SER A 483 13.14 8.02 -14.94
CA SER A 483 11.87 8.66 -14.64
C SER A 483 11.59 8.60 -13.13
N ARG A 484 10.71 9.46 -12.63
CA ARG A 484 10.30 9.49 -11.22
C ARG A 484 9.88 8.12 -10.70
N ASP A 485 9.16 7.35 -11.52
CA ASP A 485 8.61 6.05 -11.12
C ASP A 485 9.70 4.96 -11.09
N ALA A 486 10.76 5.07 -11.91
CA ALA A 486 11.88 4.13 -11.90
C ALA A 486 12.75 4.26 -10.64
N LEU A 487 12.87 5.48 -10.09
CA LEU A 487 13.64 5.77 -8.88
C LEU A 487 13.07 5.14 -7.60
N HIS A 488 11.83 4.64 -7.64
CA HIS A 488 11.22 3.98 -6.49
C HIS A 488 11.93 2.68 -6.06
N PHE A 489 12.60 1.99 -6.99
CA PHE A 489 13.24 0.70 -6.74
C PHE A 489 14.78 0.75 -6.78
N VAL A 490 15.35 1.94 -7.01
CA VAL A 490 16.78 2.14 -7.22
C VAL A 490 17.36 2.87 -6.01
N ASP A 491 18.42 2.32 -5.39
CA ASP A 491 19.17 3.05 -4.37
C ASP A 491 20.05 4.12 -5.04
N VAL A 492 19.56 5.35 -5.05
CA VAL A 492 20.28 6.51 -5.59
C VAL A 492 21.60 6.75 -4.84
N ALA A 493 21.68 6.41 -3.55
CA ALA A 493 22.91 6.52 -2.79
C ALA A 493 23.96 5.49 -3.23
N GLU A 494 23.54 4.30 -3.68
CA GLU A 494 24.43 3.31 -4.29
C GLU A 494 25.03 3.83 -5.61
N ILE A 495 24.20 4.43 -6.46
CA ILE A 495 24.67 5.07 -7.69
C ILE A 495 25.64 6.22 -7.39
N ALA A 496 25.31 7.06 -6.39
CA ALA A 496 26.18 8.15 -5.99
C ALA A 496 27.54 7.66 -5.45
N ARG A 497 27.58 6.51 -4.75
CA ARG A 497 28.83 5.89 -4.29
C ARG A 497 29.71 5.39 -5.44
N LEU A 498 29.11 4.96 -6.55
CA LEU A 498 29.85 4.50 -7.74
C LEU A 498 30.47 5.66 -8.55
N GLY A 499 29.97 6.89 -8.38
CA GLY A 499 30.44 8.05 -9.12
C GLY A 499 30.08 9.38 -8.43
N PRO A 500 30.69 9.70 -7.28
CA PRO A 500 30.33 10.85 -6.47
C PRO A 500 30.54 12.20 -7.18
N ASP A 501 31.56 12.27 -8.05
CA ASP A 501 31.90 13.48 -8.82
C ASP A 501 30.85 13.82 -9.88
N GLY A 502 29.98 12.87 -10.24
CA GLY A 502 28.90 13.09 -11.19
C GLY A 502 27.80 14.00 -10.66
N ALA A 503 27.65 14.19 -9.35
CA ALA A 503 26.56 14.98 -8.78
C ALA A 503 26.59 16.47 -9.20
N SER A 504 27.80 17.03 -9.33
CA SER A 504 28.01 18.44 -9.70
C SER A 504 27.97 18.70 -11.22
N TYR A 505 27.93 17.66 -12.04
CA TYR A 505 27.95 17.78 -13.50
C TYR A 505 26.56 18.11 -14.04
N THR A 506 26.43 19.28 -14.67
CA THR A 506 25.15 19.86 -15.09
C THR A 506 24.86 19.65 -16.58
N VAL A 507 23.65 20.01 -17.00
CA VAL A 507 23.25 19.98 -18.42
C VAL A 507 24.14 20.92 -19.27
N HIS A 508 24.60 22.03 -18.70
CA HIS A 508 25.52 22.95 -19.37
C HIS A 508 26.90 22.31 -19.58
N ASP A 509 27.38 21.53 -18.61
CA ASP A 509 28.65 20.81 -18.75
C ASP A 509 28.55 19.71 -19.82
N LEU A 510 27.42 18.98 -19.86
CA LEU A 510 27.13 18.02 -20.93
C LEU A 510 27.10 18.69 -22.31
N ALA A 511 26.44 19.83 -22.45
CA ALA A 511 26.39 20.58 -23.69
C ALA A 511 27.79 21.07 -24.13
N ALA A 512 28.61 21.53 -23.18
CA ALA A 512 29.98 21.95 -23.44
C ALA A 512 30.85 20.78 -23.92
N SER A 513 30.70 19.61 -23.30
CA SER A 513 31.40 18.38 -23.67
C SER A 513 31.02 17.92 -25.08
N ASN A 514 29.72 17.90 -25.40
CA ASN A 514 29.23 17.59 -26.75
C ASN A 514 29.83 18.55 -27.80
N LYS A 515 29.82 19.85 -27.52
CA LYS A 515 30.37 20.86 -28.44
C LYS A 515 31.88 20.75 -28.61
N ALA A 516 32.61 20.40 -27.55
CA ALA A 516 34.05 20.14 -27.64
C ALA A 516 34.33 18.89 -28.50
N ALA A 517 33.58 17.81 -28.30
CA ALA A 517 33.70 16.59 -29.10
C ALA A 517 33.44 16.83 -30.59
N GLU A 518 32.42 17.62 -30.95
CA GLU A 518 32.13 18.02 -32.34
C GLU A 518 33.31 18.77 -32.98
N ARG A 519 33.94 19.70 -32.24
CA ARG A 519 35.09 20.48 -32.73
C ARG A 519 36.34 19.63 -32.89
N ILE A 520 36.58 18.70 -31.96
CA ILE A 520 37.68 17.73 -32.07
C ILE A 520 37.47 16.83 -33.29
N ALA A 521 36.24 16.34 -33.52
CA ALA A 521 35.91 15.56 -34.71
C ALA A 521 36.09 16.37 -36.02
N ALA A 522 35.96 17.70 -35.95
CA ALA A 522 36.27 18.61 -37.06
C ALA A 522 37.77 18.95 -37.21
N GLY A 523 38.64 18.39 -36.36
CA GLY A 523 40.10 18.57 -36.43
C GLY A 523 40.63 19.81 -35.70
N GLU A 524 39.82 20.45 -34.85
CA GLU A 524 40.27 21.58 -34.01
C GLU A 524 41.01 21.08 -32.76
N ASP A 525 42.10 21.78 -32.38
CA ASP A 525 42.85 21.53 -31.14
C ASP A 525 42.14 22.15 -29.94
N VAL A 526 41.20 21.39 -29.37
CA VAL A 526 40.35 21.78 -28.24
C VAL A 526 40.41 20.69 -27.18
N THR A 527 40.64 21.08 -25.93
CA THR A 527 40.61 20.14 -24.79
C THR A 527 39.17 19.81 -24.39
N GLN A 528 38.85 18.53 -24.19
CA GLN A 528 37.57 18.14 -23.64
C GLN A 528 37.41 18.66 -22.19
N PRO A 529 36.23 19.16 -21.81
CA PRO A 529 35.92 19.46 -20.42
C PRO A 529 35.98 18.18 -19.56
N PRO A 530 36.34 18.28 -18.28
CA PRO A 530 36.26 17.14 -17.38
C PRO A 530 34.82 16.65 -17.27
N ALA A 531 34.61 15.35 -17.53
CA ALA A 531 33.30 14.70 -17.45
C ALA A 531 33.37 13.49 -16.50
N PRO A 532 32.33 13.27 -15.68
CA PRO A 532 32.31 12.11 -14.79
C PRO A 532 32.16 10.82 -15.59
N ARG A 533 32.67 9.71 -15.04
CA ARG A 533 32.44 8.38 -15.61
C ARG A 533 31.03 7.86 -15.36
N LEU A 534 30.34 8.37 -14.34
CA LEU A 534 28.95 8.02 -14.04
C LEU A 534 28.13 9.26 -13.72
N ARG A 535 26.93 9.37 -14.31
CA ARG A 535 25.97 10.45 -14.02
C ARG A 535 24.54 9.90 -13.98
N LEU A 536 23.75 10.30 -12.98
CA LEU A 536 22.31 10.06 -12.92
C LEU A 536 21.56 11.33 -13.31
N TRP A 537 20.61 11.20 -14.23
CA TRP A 537 19.69 12.25 -14.68
C TRP A 537 18.26 11.87 -14.33
N THR A 538 17.50 12.83 -13.84
CA THR A 538 16.11 12.63 -13.40
C THR A 538 15.13 13.58 -14.10
N ASP A 539 13.83 13.29 -13.97
CA ASP A 539 12.75 14.18 -14.48
C ASP A 539 12.89 15.63 -13.99
N ALA A 540 13.46 15.84 -12.80
CA ALA A 540 13.61 17.18 -12.22
C ALA A 540 14.60 18.05 -13.00
N GLU A 541 15.53 17.44 -13.73
CA GLU A 541 16.62 18.13 -14.42
C GLU A 541 16.31 18.43 -15.88
N GLU A 542 15.26 17.82 -16.45
CA GLU A 542 14.93 17.92 -17.88
C GLU A 542 14.83 19.38 -18.35
N TRP A 543 14.15 20.20 -17.55
CA TRP A 543 13.85 21.61 -17.87
C TRP A 543 14.61 22.59 -16.97
N GLY A 544 15.47 22.11 -16.08
CA GLY A 544 16.13 22.96 -15.07
C GLY A 544 17.11 23.99 -15.65
N ALA A 545 17.71 23.68 -16.80
CA ALA A 545 18.70 24.53 -17.47
C ALA A 545 18.11 25.49 -18.52
N TRP A 546 16.85 25.29 -18.93
CA TRP A 546 16.24 26.06 -20.03
C TRP A 546 15.52 27.30 -19.53
N LYS A 547 16.04 28.49 -19.87
CA LYS A 547 15.46 29.79 -19.47
C LYS A 547 15.19 30.70 -20.67
N ALA A 548 15.96 30.54 -21.74
CA ALA A 548 15.82 31.29 -22.98
C ALA A 548 16.15 30.41 -24.19
N LEU A 549 15.75 30.89 -25.37
CA LEU A 549 16.08 30.24 -26.64
C LEU A 549 17.61 30.19 -26.83
N GLY A 550 18.14 28.98 -27.01
CA GLY A 550 19.59 28.74 -27.12
C GLY A 550 20.19 28.05 -25.89
N ASP A 551 19.46 27.97 -24.78
CA ASP A 551 19.88 27.15 -23.63
C ASP A 551 19.81 25.65 -23.94
N PRO A 552 20.71 24.84 -23.36
CA PRO A 552 20.74 23.40 -23.59
C PRO A 552 19.51 22.72 -22.98
N VAL A 553 19.01 21.71 -23.68
CA VAL A 553 17.87 20.88 -23.26
C VAL A 553 18.37 19.47 -22.98
N LEU A 554 18.14 18.97 -21.77
CA LEU A 554 18.81 17.74 -21.29
C LEU A 554 18.59 16.53 -22.20
N HIS A 555 17.34 16.23 -22.58
CA HIS A 555 17.07 15.08 -23.46
C HIS A 555 17.71 15.24 -24.85
N ILE A 556 17.95 16.47 -25.31
CA ILE A 556 18.67 16.75 -26.56
C ILE A 556 20.18 16.56 -26.37
N GLU A 557 20.75 16.98 -25.25
CA GLU A 557 22.18 16.77 -25.01
C GLU A 557 22.51 15.30 -24.74
N LEU A 558 21.63 14.56 -24.07
CA LEU A 558 21.77 13.11 -23.89
C LEU A 558 21.78 12.36 -25.22
N ARG A 559 20.93 12.74 -26.19
CA ARG A 559 20.91 12.09 -27.51
C ARG A 559 22.11 12.42 -28.40
N ARG A 560 22.81 13.52 -28.13
CA ARG A 560 24.07 13.85 -28.81
C ARG A 560 25.23 13.08 -28.22
N TRP A 561 25.16 12.80 -26.92
CA TRP A 561 26.19 12.10 -26.17
C TRP A 561 26.16 10.58 -26.37
N ALA A 562 24.96 9.97 -26.44
CA ALA A 562 24.83 8.52 -26.36
C ALA A 562 25.34 7.76 -27.60
N ASP A 563 26.38 6.94 -27.41
CA ASP A 563 26.87 5.96 -28.40
C ASP A 563 25.96 4.72 -28.48
N ILE A 564 25.32 4.36 -27.37
CA ILE A 564 24.38 3.23 -27.23
C ILE A 564 23.37 3.55 -26.12
N VAL A 565 22.14 3.07 -26.27
CA VAL A 565 21.08 3.22 -25.26
C VAL A 565 20.54 1.87 -24.83
N LEU A 566 20.46 1.66 -23.51
CA LEU A 566 19.86 0.47 -22.90
C LEU A 566 18.57 0.86 -22.16
N ILE A 567 17.43 0.32 -22.58
CA ILE A 567 16.15 0.49 -21.89
C ILE A 567 15.97 -0.71 -20.94
N ALA A 568 16.62 -0.65 -19.77
CA ALA A 568 16.73 -1.77 -18.83
C ALA A 568 16.44 -1.33 -17.38
N PRO A 569 15.28 -1.68 -16.80
CA PRO A 569 14.16 -2.39 -17.42
C PRO A 569 13.27 -1.52 -18.31
N CYS A 570 12.71 -2.12 -19.37
CA CYS A 570 11.57 -1.57 -20.09
C CYS A 570 10.26 -2.08 -19.47
N SER A 571 9.63 -1.24 -18.65
CA SER A 571 8.31 -1.56 -18.09
C SER A 571 7.22 -1.58 -19.17
N ALA A 572 6.11 -2.27 -18.93
CA ALA A 572 4.95 -2.22 -19.84
C ALA A 572 4.45 -0.79 -20.10
N ASN A 573 4.51 0.09 -19.09
CA ASN A 573 4.13 1.49 -19.22
C ASN A 573 5.11 2.26 -20.14
N THR A 574 6.42 2.05 -19.97
CA THR A 574 7.43 2.65 -20.85
C THR A 574 7.27 2.16 -22.28
N LEU A 575 7.08 0.85 -22.48
CA LEU A 575 6.87 0.24 -23.78
C LEU A 575 5.63 0.80 -24.49
N ALA A 576 4.50 0.92 -23.77
CA ALA A 576 3.29 1.52 -24.30
C ALA A 576 3.49 2.98 -24.71
N LYS A 577 4.18 3.77 -23.87
CA LYS A 577 4.50 5.17 -24.19
C LYS A 577 5.37 5.30 -25.43
N LEU A 578 6.38 4.44 -25.58
CA LEU A 578 7.25 4.41 -26.75
C LEU A 578 6.46 4.09 -28.02
N ALA A 579 5.68 3.01 -27.99
CA ALA A 579 4.89 2.57 -29.13
C ALA A 579 3.83 3.60 -29.57
N HIS A 580 3.30 4.39 -28.64
CA HIS A 580 2.31 5.44 -28.92
C HIS A 580 2.92 6.84 -29.02
N GLY A 581 4.24 6.97 -28.86
CA GLY A 581 4.95 8.22 -29.02
C GLY A 581 4.72 9.28 -27.95
N LEU A 582 4.31 8.87 -26.73
CA LEU A 582 4.13 9.75 -25.58
C LEU A 582 5.48 10.14 -24.96
N CYS A 583 5.68 11.44 -24.73
CA CYS A 583 6.95 12.03 -24.25
C CYS A 583 6.68 12.91 -23.02
N ASP A 584 6.30 12.26 -21.92
CA ASP A 584 5.80 12.92 -20.70
C ASP A 584 6.79 12.87 -19.51
N ASN A 585 8.00 12.36 -19.73
CA ASN A 585 9.08 12.29 -18.76
C ASN A 585 10.44 12.26 -19.46
N ILE A 586 11.54 12.43 -18.72
CA ILE A 586 12.88 12.55 -19.31
C ILE A 586 13.26 11.33 -20.16
N VAL A 587 12.87 10.12 -19.72
CA VAL A 587 13.19 8.87 -20.42
C VAL A 587 12.48 8.83 -21.78
N THR A 588 11.18 9.12 -21.81
CA THR A 588 10.40 9.04 -23.05
C THR A 588 10.70 10.21 -24.00
N SER A 589 10.96 11.41 -23.48
CA SER A 589 11.47 12.55 -24.26
C SER A 589 12.83 12.26 -24.88
N PHE A 590 13.77 11.69 -24.10
CA PHE A 590 15.10 11.29 -24.58
C PHE A 590 15.01 10.24 -25.69
N LEU A 591 14.26 9.16 -25.45
CA LEU A 591 14.11 8.08 -26.44
C LEU A 591 13.46 8.56 -27.73
N ARG A 592 12.47 9.45 -27.64
CA ARG A 592 11.85 10.07 -28.83
C ARG A 592 12.83 10.94 -29.63
N ALA A 593 13.76 11.60 -28.95
CA ALA A 593 14.72 12.50 -29.58
C ALA A 593 15.88 11.77 -30.27
N LEU A 594 16.10 10.49 -29.96
CA LEU A 594 17.22 9.69 -30.50
C LEU A 594 17.26 9.70 -32.03
N SER A 595 18.48 9.66 -32.56
CA SER A 595 18.66 9.39 -33.99
C SER A 595 18.22 7.96 -34.29
N PRO A 596 17.54 7.69 -35.42
CA PRO A 596 17.27 6.32 -35.86
C PRO A 596 18.52 5.45 -36.01
N SER A 597 19.70 6.07 -36.12
CA SER A 597 21.00 5.40 -36.21
C SER A 597 21.64 5.06 -34.86
N THR A 598 21.10 5.54 -33.74
CA THR A 598 21.67 5.28 -32.40
C THR A 598 21.29 3.85 -31.95
N PRO A 599 22.26 2.94 -31.74
CA PRO A 599 21.99 1.59 -31.27
C PRO A 599 21.17 1.62 -29.97
N THR A 600 19.99 0.99 -29.98
CA THR A 600 19.06 1.00 -28.85
C THR A 600 18.59 -0.40 -28.54
N LEU A 601 18.89 -0.89 -27.34
CA LEU A 601 18.52 -2.20 -26.86
C LEU A 601 17.40 -2.07 -25.83
N LEU A 602 16.33 -2.83 -25.99
CA LEU A 602 15.15 -2.80 -25.14
C LEU A 602 15.01 -4.13 -24.40
N PHE A 603 14.90 -4.08 -23.08
CA PHE A 603 14.81 -5.26 -22.22
C PHE A 603 13.46 -5.26 -21.48
N PRO A 604 12.42 -5.91 -22.04
CA PRO A 604 11.10 -5.92 -21.43
C PRO A 604 11.14 -6.57 -20.05
N ALA A 605 10.51 -5.95 -19.06
CA ALA A 605 10.42 -6.49 -17.71
C ALA A 605 9.06 -6.15 -17.12
N MET A 606 8.19 -7.14 -17.05
CA MET A 606 6.81 -7.00 -16.60
C MET A 606 6.26 -8.36 -16.15
N ASN A 607 5.15 -8.37 -15.42
CA ASN A 607 4.50 -9.63 -15.06
C ASN A 607 4.16 -10.45 -16.32
N THR A 608 4.17 -11.78 -16.23
CA THR A 608 3.91 -12.68 -17.37
C THR A 608 2.59 -12.41 -18.08
N LEU A 609 1.51 -12.10 -17.36
CA LEU A 609 0.22 -11.77 -17.98
C LEU A 609 0.27 -10.42 -18.69
N MET A 610 1.05 -9.46 -18.18
CA MET A 610 1.29 -8.21 -18.88
C MET A 610 2.09 -8.46 -20.16
N TYR A 611 3.08 -9.36 -20.12
CA TYR A 611 3.88 -9.69 -21.31
C TYR A 611 3.06 -10.39 -22.40
N MET A 612 2.23 -11.37 -22.01
CA MET A 612 1.35 -12.09 -22.93
C MET A 612 0.17 -11.25 -23.43
N HIS A 613 -0.03 -10.03 -22.90
CA HIS A 613 -1.12 -9.17 -23.33
C HIS A 613 -0.99 -8.83 -24.83
N PRO A 614 -2.06 -8.92 -25.65
CA PRO A 614 -1.97 -8.66 -27.10
C PRO A 614 -1.44 -7.26 -27.47
N HIS A 615 -1.69 -6.25 -26.62
CA HIS A 615 -1.10 -4.93 -26.79
C HIS A 615 0.42 -4.94 -26.63
N THR A 616 0.96 -5.74 -25.72
CA THR A 616 2.41 -5.84 -25.50
C THR A 616 3.09 -6.35 -26.76
N GLU A 617 2.60 -7.41 -27.38
CA GLU A 617 3.16 -7.91 -28.64
C GLU A 617 3.10 -6.85 -29.74
N LYS A 618 1.99 -6.11 -29.87
CA LYS A 618 1.88 -5.01 -30.83
C LYS A 618 2.90 -3.90 -30.54
N GLN A 619 3.11 -3.57 -29.27
CA GLN A 619 4.04 -2.52 -28.87
C GLN A 619 5.50 -2.96 -29.04
N LEU A 620 5.81 -4.24 -28.80
CA LEU A 620 7.11 -4.84 -29.11
C LEU A 620 7.37 -4.88 -30.61
N ALA A 621 6.36 -5.21 -31.41
CA ALA A 621 6.44 -5.13 -32.87
C ALA A 621 6.72 -3.70 -33.33
N ILE A 622 6.05 -2.68 -32.77
CA ILE A 622 6.37 -1.27 -33.08
C ILE A 622 7.83 -0.96 -32.68
N ALA A 623 8.25 -1.34 -31.47
CA ALA A 623 9.62 -1.10 -31.02
C ALA A 623 10.67 -1.75 -31.92
N ARG A 624 10.44 -3.00 -32.36
CA ARG A 624 11.37 -3.75 -33.19
C ARG A 624 11.32 -3.36 -34.65
N ASP A 625 10.11 -3.25 -35.22
CA ASP A 625 9.89 -3.21 -36.66
C ASP A 625 9.73 -1.77 -37.17
N GLU A 626 9.28 -0.83 -36.33
CA GLU A 626 9.14 0.59 -36.71
C GLU A 626 10.25 1.47 -36.11
N LEU A 627 10.60 1.26 -34.83
CA LEU A 627 11.67 2.02 -34.17
C LEU A 627 13.06 1.41 -34.36
N ASN A 628 13.14 0.19 -34.93
CA ASN A 628 14.39 -0.57 -35.13
C ASN A 628 15.19 -0.80 -33.83
N TYR A 629 14.50 -0.97 -32.70
CA TYR A 629 15.15 -1.30 -31.43
C TYR A 629 15.40 -2.81 -31.33
N GLU A 630 16.54 -3.17 -30.75
CA GLU A 630 16.91 -4.56 -30.51
C GLU A 630 16.27 -5.04 -29.21
N VAL A 631 15.24 -5.88 -29.33
CA VAL A 631 14.46 -6.37 -28.17
C VAL A 631 15.05 -7.68 -27.66
N TYR A 632 15.44 -7.72 -26.38
CA TYR A 632 16.00 -8.90 -25.72
C TYR A 632 15.17 -9.32 -24.50
N GLY A 633 14.79 -10.60 -24.47
CA GLY A 633 13.90 -11.14 -23.44
C GLY A 633 12.44 -10.73 -23.65
N PRO A 634 11.59 -10.85 -22.61
CA PRO A 634 11.90 -11.29 -21.25
C PRO A 634 12.27 -12.77 -21.18
N ILE A 635 12.93 -13.15 -20.10
CA ILE A 635 13.33 -14.55 -19.82
C ILE A 635 12.34 -15.23 -18.87
N GLU A 636 12.32 -16.55 -18.90
CA GLU A 636 11.60 -17.37 -17.92
C GLU A 636 12.42 -17.47 -16.64
N LYS A 637 11.90 -16.86 -15.56
CA LYS A 637 12.41 -17.04 -14.19
C LYS A 637 11.27 -16.93 -13.20
N ARG A 638 11.55 -17.20 -11.93
CA ARG A 638 10.67 -16.81 -10.83
C ARG A 638 10.64 -15.28 -10.76
N LEU A 639 9.52 -14.68 -11.13
CA LEU A 639 9.35 -13.22 -11.19
C LEU A 639 9.26 -12.61 -9.78
N ALA A 640 9.38 -11.29 -9.68
CA ALA A 640 9.17 -10.56 -8.42
C ALA A 640 7.76 -10.78 -7.82
N CYS A 641 6.77 -11.15 -8.65
CA CYS A 641 5.42 -11.55 -8.20
C CYS A 641 5.33 -13.01 -7.70
N GLY A 642 6.37 -13.82 -7.89
CA GLY A 642 6.47 -15.21 -7.40
C GLY A 642 6.15 -16.29 -8.43
N ASP A 643 5.62 -15.93 -9.61
CA ASP A 643 5.25 -16.83 -10.70
C ASP A 643 6.49 -17.35 -11.44
N LEU A 644 6.43 -18.60 -11.92
CA LEU A 644 7.33 -19.13 -12.95
C LEU A 644 6.71 -18.79 -14.30
N GLY A 645 7.31 -17.84 -15.03
CA GLY A 645 6.78 -17.42 -16.31
C GLY A 645 7.69 -16.46 -17.06
N THR A 646 7.41 -16.28 -18.35
CA THR A 646 8.11 -15.38 -19.25
C THR A 646 7.75 -13.94 -18.87
N GLY A 647 8.68 -13.15 -18.35
CA GLY A 647 8.40 -11.78 -17.88
C GLY A 647 9.55 -11.10 -17.13
N ALA A 648 10.57 -11.87 -16.71
CA ALA A 648 11.75 -11.32 -16.07
C ALA A 648 12.58 -10.56 -17.09
N MET A 649 13.16 -9.43 -16.65
CA MET A 649 14.19 -8.77 -17.45
C MET A 649 15.29 -9.76 -17.81
N PHE A 650 15.86 -9.61 -19.00
CA PHE A 650 17.11 -10.28 -19.36
C PHE A 650 18.16 -10.09 -18.25
N GLU A 651 19.00 -11.10 -18.01
CA GLU A 651 19.91 -11.04 -16.87
C GLU A 651 20.90 -9.88 -17.02
N TRP A 652 21.03 -9.09 -15.95
CA TRP A 652 21.79 -7.84 -15.97
C TRP A 652 23.26 -8.07 -16.39
N ALA A 653 23.84 -9.21 -16.02
CA ALA A 653 25.21 -9.57 -16.41
C ALA A 653 25.32 -9.85 -17.92
N ASP A 654 24.29 -10.48 -18.51
CA ASP A 654 24.23 -10.76 -19.94
C ASP A 654 23.95 -9.47 -20.74
N ILE A 655 23.17 -8.53 -20.19
CA ILE A 655 23.00 -7.18 -20.76
C ILE A 655 24.36 -6.49 -20.88
N VAL A 656 25.19 -6.55 -19.83
CA VAL A 656 26.53 -5.95 -19.87
C VAL A 656 27.43 -6.70 -20.85
N ALA A 657 27.36 -8.03 -20.91
CA ALA A 657 28.12 -8.83 -21.87
C ALA A 657 27.82 -8.43 -23.33
N LEU A 658 26.55 -8.16 -23.67
CA LEU A 658 26.18 -7.66 -25.01
C LEU A 658 26.89 -6.36 -25.37
N VAL A 659 27.02 -5.43 -24.42
CA VAL A 659 27.74 -4.16 -24.64
C VAL A 659 29.24 -4.39 -24.78
N VAL A 660 29.82 -5.22 -23.92
CA VAL A 660 31.25 -5.55 -23.93
C VAL A 660 31.66 -6.21 -25.23
N GLU A 661 30.88 -7.18 -25.71
CA GLU A 661 31.11 -7.86 -26.98
C GLU A 661 30.97 -6.90 -28.16
N ARG A 662 29.93 -6.08 -28.18
CA ARG A 662 29.66 -5.13 -29.27
C ARG A 662 30.77 -4.12 -29.50
N PHE A 663 31.39 -3.63 -28.42
CA PHE A 663 32.45 -2.64 -28.48
C PHE A 663 33.86 -3.22 -28.25
N GLU A 664 33.99 -4.55 -28.20
CA GLU A 664 35.24 -5.27 -27.94
C GLU A 664 36.01 -4.74 -26.71
N LEU A 665 35.26 -4.41 -25.64
CA LEU A 665 35.81 -3.75 -24.46
C LEU A 665 36.78 -4.68 -23.70
N ARG A 666 37.95 -4.14 -23.34
CA ARG A 666 38.96 -4.85 -22.55
C ARG A 666 38.98 -4.31 -21.13
N ALA A 667 38.88 -5.19 -20.14
CA ALA A 667 38.95 -4.80 -18.74
C ALA A 667 40.34 -4.19 -18.46
N SER A 668 40.37 -3.17 -17.61
CA SER A 668 41.61 -2.65 -17.06
C SER A 668 42.32 -3.75 -16.28
N SER A 669 43.63 -3.92 -16.52
CA SER A 669 44.47 -4.93 -15.88
C SER A 669 44.61 -4.74 -14.37
#